data_AF-A0A945RVX2-F1
#
_entry.id   AF-A0A945RVX2-F1
#
_cell.length_a   1.000
_cell.length_b   1.000
_cell.length_c   1.000
_cell.angle_alpha   90.00
_cell.angle_beta   90.00
_cell.angle_gamma   90.00
#
_symmetry.space_group_name_H-M   'P 1'
#
loop_
_entity.id
_entity.type
_entity.pdbx_description
1 polymer ?
#
loop_
_entity_poly.entity_id
_entity_poly.type
_entity_poly.pdbx_seq_one_letter_code
_entity_poly.pdbx_strand_id
1 'polypeptide(L)'
;MTPPVATSITSTMSGCPTRIPLSARPDGTLSFSFTAPPGLFQFSSIIDAQDFDWESLYTDLYDYGNSGQRTGPWDFKLGPSNALVPSYWVTVDDQPIGLWYFQRISLEDLAAKRFRGRFACRLKNDGNHTVELVPYNYPEAAWLSAQLEPDPVDRLQTVPPALRSALGNVPTPWSAPGSWREQKQHLATVPFSMRDSLTAALRWALTRGPGQDIRAANRLDIPLLAAAWGLLDDADARDRAIALVTETVELEHWGNPRADGYGHNGDMGAALIIRAMAWARHMLHNELGTDLRERLTEKLRLQGNSFVSRALLNRDYWGGSILQDHGWRSLWTFGTAALNLYGIIPEAEEWLEFVLPRARRCVDAMPRDGSIPPSSHRSTYLYLEELSLFRWTLLALGGDDIYDWGPFEPIAPFVWNVLRKQDHQQLADMDTGLFQLIGGPTFFSHMFTRTGDPHAARLLRLLLDKGEQPHHRKNLGASHHHSRFWPFFAGAPPPAPLPDVPDVPPRRLMYLADSALVHFRDDNLDTTLSLSCGPWCGYHAEHHAPDPCDRMMMKVAAGDFRLALAGQTMLNPADSGYALHSSTGSVMLIDDAGQRCDVGYPMSLPSQPHRGEEIRRVQWHEDSGTGLIRLELTPVYPDEADLIRYWRDILIQPGRELVIRDHVLLERPRKLSWLFQADEQRGLSLDGLIGRLAGPPELAIQPIVDNVELTASIKRTHQVYSYSSARAIFRHFRYDTAQPVTDICIDFTLTWEP
;
A
#
# COMPACT_ATOMS: atom_id res chain seq x y z
N MET A 1 28.36 -31.77 -11.84
CA MET A 1 27.45 -32.26 -12.90
C MET A 1 26.37 -31.21 -13.02
N THR A 2 26.18 -30.62 -14.19
CA THR A 2 25.15 -29.57 -14.38
C THR A 2 23.77 -30.20 -14.16
N PRO A 3 22.94 -29.68 -13.25
CA PRO A 3 21.58 -30.18 -13.08
C PRO A 3 20.81 -30.07 -14.41
N PRO A 4 19.85 -30.98 -14.68
CA PRO A 4 19.07 -30.94 -15.90
C PRO A 4 18.24 -29.65 -15.94
N VAL A 5 18.62 -28.72 -16.82
CA VAL A 5 17.80 -27.55 -17.17
C VAL A 5 16.60 -28.06 -17.96
N ALA A 6 15.41 -27.47 -17.78
CA ALA A 6 14.30 -27.69 -18.68
C ALA A 6 14.79 -27.57 -20.14
N THR A 7 14.64 -28.62 -20.94
CA THR A 7 15.12 -28.60 -22.33
C THR A 7 14.15 -27.89 -23.27
N SER A 8 12.97 -27.51 -22.77
CA SER A 8 11.93 -26.86 -23.56
C SER A 8 11.00 -25.98 -22.71
N ILE A 9 10.49 -24.92 -23.31
CA ILE A 9 9.40 -24.07 -22.82
C ILE A 9 8.08 -24.56 -23.42
N THR A 10 7.03 -24.60 -22.62
CA THR A 10 5.67 -24.85 -23.12
C THR A 10 5.05 -23.54 -23.58
N SER A 11 4.68 -23.45 -24.86
CA SER A 11 4.02 -22.29 -25.44
C SER A 11 2.56 -22.56 -25.71
N THR A 12 1.68 -21.65 -25.31
CA THR A 12 0.21 -21.74 -25.55
C THR A 12 -0.27 -20.74 -26.60
N MET A 13 0.63 -20.04 -27.28
CA MET A 13 0.31 -18.94 -28.20
C MET A 13 -0.61 -19.32 -29.36
N SER A 14 -0.56 -20.56 -29.85
CA SER A 14 -1.38 -21.05 -30.97
C SER A 14 -2.72 -21.67 -30.54
N GLY A 15 -3.10 -21.57 -29.27
CA GLY A 15 -4.28 -22.23 -28.71
C GLY A 15 -4.09 -23.73 -28.42
N CYS A 16 -2.96 -24.32 -28.84
CA CYS A 16 -2.52 -25.67 -28.50
C CYS A 16 -1.11 -25.61 -27.88
N PRO A 17 -0.83 -26.38 -26.80
CA PRO A 17 0.51 -26.43 -26.22
C PRO A 17 1.55 -26.93 -27.23
N THR A 18 2.58 -26.12 -27.49
CA THR A 18 3.75 -26.48 -28.30
C THR A 18 5.03 -26.41 -27.45
N ARG A 19 6.09 -27.12 -27.84
CA ARG A 19 7.38 -27.09 -27.15
C ARG A 19 8.37 -26.23 -27.93
N ILE A 20 8.90 -25.20 -27.28
CA ILE A 20 9.96 -24.34 -27.79
C ILE A 20 11.28 -24.80 -27.21
N PRO A 21 12.32 -25.10 -28.02
CA PRO A 21 13.63 -25.46 -27.50
C PRO A 21 14.21 -24.35 -26.62
N LEU A 22 14.66 -24.71 -25.42
CA LEU A 22 15.41 -23.80 -24.55
C LEU A 22 16.89 -24.12 -24.69
N SER A 23 17.67 -23.16 -25.18
CA SER A 23 19.13 -23.31 -25.28
C SER A 23 19.78 -22.76 -24.02
N ALA A 24 20.60 -23.57 -23.37
CA ALA A 24 21.39 -23.15 -22.21
C ALA A 24 22.88 -23.14 -22.57
N ARG A 25 23.56 -22.03 -22.28
CA ARG A 25 25.02 -21.89 -22.44
C ARG A 25 25.75 -22.31 -21.16
N PRO A 26 27.06 -22.62 -21.22
CA PRO A 26 27.84 -23.01 -20.04
C PRO A 26 27.90 -21.96 -18.94
N ASP A 27 27.70 -20.69 -19.27
CA ASP A 27 27.68 -19.56 -18.33
C ASP A 27 26.31 -19.38 -17.63
N GLY A 28 25.35 -20.27 -17.89
CA GLY A 28 23.99 -20.20 -17.35
C GLY A 28 23.04 -19.31 -18.16
N THR A 29 23.51 -18.68 -19.23
CA THR A 29 22.63 -17.91 -20.13
C THR A 29 21.62 -18.82 -20.80
N LEU A 30 20.35 -18.44 -20.70
CA LEU A 30 19.24 -19.14 -21.35
C LEU A 30 18.76 -18.31 -22.53
N SER A 31 18.48 -18.97 -23.65
CA SER A 31 17.91 -18.31 -24.82
C SER A 31 16.88 -19.17 -25.51
N PHE A 32 15.80 -18.55 -25.98
CA PHE A 32 14.77 -19.21 -26.76
C PHE A 32 14.22 -18.26 -27.82
N SER A 33 13.76 -18.84 -28.93
CA SER A 33 13.16 -18.08 -30.02
C SER A 33 11.76 -18.59 -30.31
N PHE A 34 10.86 -17.69 -30.67
CA PHE A 34 9.45 -18.00 -30.89
C PHE A 34 8.84 -17.08 -31.94
N THR A 35 7.79 -17.54 -32.62
CA THR A 35 7.04 -16.72 -33.57
C THR A 35 5.79 -16.19 -32.92
N ALA A 36 5.55 -14.88 -32.98
CA ALA A 36 4.37 -14.25 -32.41
C ALA A 36 3.97 -12.97 -33.16
N PRO A 37 2.67 -12.60 -33.14
CA PRO A 37 2.23 -11.29 -33.59
C PRO A 37 2.59 -10.19 -32.57
N PRO A 38 2.44 -8.90 -32.92
CA PRO A 38 2.54 -7.82 -31.96
C PRO A 38 1.55 -8.00 -30.80
N GLY A 39 1.98 -7.75 -29.56
CA GLY A 39 1.16 -7.95 -28.38
C GLY A 39 1.94 -8.01 -27.07
N LEU A 40 1.24 -8.32 -25.97
CA LEU A 40 1.85 -8.61 -24.67
C LEU A 40 1.95 -10.11 -24.47
N PHE A 41 3.12 -10.55 -24.01
CA PHE A 41 3.41 -11.95 -23.73
C PHE A 41 4.01 -12.09 -22.35
N GLN A 42 3.55 -13.11 -21.62
CA GLN A 42 4.05 -13.47 -20.30
C GLN A 42 4.94 -14.70 -20.42
N PHE A 43 6.10 -14.62 -19.79
CA PHE A 43 6.94 -15.76 -19.48
C PHE A 43 6.77 -16.11 -18.00
N SER A 44 6.58 -17.39 -17.69
CA SER A 44 6.47 -17.92 -16.32
C SER A 44 7.44 -19.07 -16.12
N SER A 45 8.03 -19.17 -14.94
CA SER A 45 8.96 -20.24 -14.60
C SER A 45 8.85 -20.69 -13.15
N ILE A 46 9.13 -21.97 -12.91
CA ILE A 46 9.34 -22.54 -11.58
C ILE A 46 10.70 -23.21 -11.56
N ILE A 47 11.51 -22.88 -10.56
CA ILE A 47 12.85 -23.42 -10.34
C ILE A 47 12.85 -24.29 -9.08
N ASP A 48 13.48 -25.46 -9.16
CA ASP A 48 13.82 -26.31 -8.02
C ASP A 48 15.04 -25.74 -7.31
N ALA A 49 14.86 -25.29 -6.09
CA ALA A 49 15.88 -24.62 -5.31
C ALA A 49 16.21 -25.40 -4.03
N GLN A 50 16.08 -26.73 -4.05
CA GLN A 50 16.53 -27.59 -2.94
C GLN A 50 17.99 -27.32 -2.54
N ASP A 51 18.86 -27.11 -3.53
CA ASP A 51 20.30 -26.88 -3.33
C ASP A 51 20.67 -25.39 -3.19
N PHE A 52 19.69 -24.48 -3.23
CA PHE A 52 19.95 -23.06 -3.02
C PHE A 52 20.29 -22.79 -1.54
N ASP A 53 21.23 -21.86 -1.30
CA ASP A 53 21.52 -21.39 0.06
C ASP A 53 20.40 -20.47 0.55
N TRP A 54 19.33 -21.07 1.08
CA TRP A 54 18.21 -20.32 1.65
C TRP A 54 18.62 -19.45 2.84
N GLU A 55 19.70 -19.78 3.56
CA GLU A 55 20.19 -18.98 4.68
C GLU A 55 20.74 -17.62 4.20
N SER A 56 21.24 -17.54 2.96
CA SER A 56 21.71 -16.30 2.35
C SER A 56 20.62 -15.22 2.22
N LEU A 57 19.35 -15.61 2.26
CA LEU A 57 18.23 -14.67 2.23
C LEU A 57 17.97 -14.01 3.60
N TYR A 58 18.53 -14.55 4.67
CA TYR A 58 18.32 -14.04 6.02
C TYR A 58 19.46 -13.08 6.40
N THR A 59 19.14 -12.09 7.21
CA THR A 59 20.13 -11.15 7.74
C THR A 59 19.87 -10.93 9.23
N ASP A 60 20.94 -10.89 10.02
CA ASP A 60 20.84 -10.44 11.41
C ASP A 60 20.78 -8.92 11.42
N LEU A 61 19.71 -8.37 11.97
CA LEU A 61 19.42 -6.96 11.96
C LEU A 61 19.96 -6.31 13.24
N TYR A 62 20.87 -5.35 13.06
CA TYR A 62 21.42 -4.50 14.12
C TYR A 62 20.97 -3.03 13.99
N ASP A 63 20.20 -2.73 12.95
CA ASP A 63 19.65 -1.39 12.67
C ASP A 63 18.27 -1.20 13.33
N TYR A 64 17.78 0.04 13.32
CA TYR A 64 16.42 0.42 13.76
C TYR A 64 16.06 0.09 15.22
N GLY A 65 17.05 -0.22 16.05
CA GLY A 65 16.85 -0.63 17.45
C GLY A 65 16.81 -2.15 17.65
N ASN A 66 17.08 -2.92 16.60
CA ASN A 66 17.34 -4.35 16.70
C ASN A 66 18.77 -4.60 17.22
N SER A 67 18.97 -5.71 17.90
CA SER A 67 20.19 -6.14 18.57
C SER A 67 20.59 -7.56 18.14
N GLY A 68 20.51 -7.84 16.83
CA GLY A 68 20.82 -9.15 16.25
C GLY A 68 19.60 -10.06 16.09
N GLN A 69 18.38 -9.51 16.10
CA GLN A 69 17.22 -10.26 15.66
C GLN A 69 17.40 -10.63 14.19
N ARG A 70 17.18 -11.90 13.87
CA ARG A 70 17.19 -12.37 12.49
C ARG A 70 15.97 -11.84 11.75
N THR A 71 16.11 -11.53 10.47
CA THR A 71 14.97 -11.20 9.60
C THR A 71 14.34 -12.46 9.03
N GLY A 72 13.32 -12.35 8.18
CA GLY A 72 12.92 -13.48 7.32
C GLY A 72 13.73 -13.47 6.04
N PRO A 73 13.41 -14.35 5.06
CA PRO A 73 14.07 -14.34 3.77
C PRO A 73 13.72 -13.06 2.99
N TRP A 74 14.76 -12.32 2.62
CA TRP A 74 14.67 -11.13 1.80
C TRP A 74 14.81 -11.45 0.32
N ASP A 75 14.06 -10.71 -0.47
CA ASP A 75 14.21 -10.60 -1.92
C ASP A 75 15.38 -9.67 -2.30
N PHE A 76 15.68 -8.67 -1.47
CA PHE A 76 16.75 -7.69 -1.67
C PHE A 76 17.59 -7.42 -0.43
N LYS A 77 18.88 -7.11 -0.62
CA LYS A 77 19.74 -6.71 0.50
C LYS A 77 19.35 -5.33 1.03
N LEU A 78 19.16 -5.22 2.35
CA LEU A 78 19.04 -3.93 3.04
C LEU A 78 20.24 -3.01 2.73
N GLY A 79 19.96 -1.80 2.23
CA GLY A 79 20.99 -0.83 1.84
C GLY A 79 21.13 -0.71 0.33
N PRO A 80 22.15 -1.32 -0.31
CA PRO A 80 22.37 -1.21 -1.76
C PRO A 80 21.22 -1.76 -2.62
N SER A 81 20.28 -2.51 -2.02
CA SER A 81 19.06 -3.05 -2.67
C SER A 81 19.34 -3.96 -3.87
N ASN A 82 20.40 -4.76 -3.80
CA ASN A 82 20.71 -5.79 -4.80
C ASN A 82 19.82 -7.03 -4.58
N ALA A 83 19.42 -7.70 -5.65
CA ALA A 83 18.59 -8.92 -5.58
C ALA A 83 19.33 -10.07 -4.87
N LEU A 84 18.65 -10.72 -3.93
CA LEU A 84 19.09 -11.93 -3.22
C LEU A 84 18.43 -13.20 -3.76
N VAL A 85 17.30 -13.02 -4.46
CA VAL A 85 16.59 -14.09 -5.18
C VAL A 85 17.17 -14.32 -6.57
N PRO A 86 16.84 -15.45 -7.21
CA PRO A 86 17.23 -15.70 -8.59
C PRO A 86 16.82 -14.54 -9.51
N SER A 87 17.72 -14.12 -10.37
CA SER A 87 17.50 -12.96 -11.23
C SER A 87 18.36 -13.00 -12.50
N TYR A 88 17.80 -12.43 -13.57
CA TYR A 88 18.37 -12.45 -14.92
C TYR A 88 18.25 -11.09 -15.57
N TRP A 89 19.30 -10.66 -16.27
CA TRP A 89 19.21 -9.61 -17.26
C TRP A 89 18.46 -10.14 -18.48
N VAL A 90 17.37 -9.47 -18.82
CA VAL A 90 16.48 -9.86 -19.90
C VAL A 90 16.71 -8.97 -21.11
N THR A 91 16.93 -9.61 -22.24
CA THR A 91 17.00 -8.99 -23.56
C THR A 91 15.93 -9.62 -24.45
N VAL A 92 15.23 -8.79 -25.23
CA VAL A 92 14.28 -9.24 -26.25
C VAL A 92 14.64 -8.59 -27.57
N ASP A 93 14.88 -9.40 -28.61
CA ASP A 93 15.33 -8.94 -29.93
C ASP A 93 16.54 -8.00 -29.86
N ASP A 94 17.56 -8.42 -29.10
CA ASP A 94 18.78 -7.66 -28.81
C ASP A 94 18.56 -6.32 -28.06
N GLN A 95 17.33 -6.03 -27.63
CA GLN A 95 17.02 -4.85 -26.81
C GLN A 95 17.03 -5.20 -25.31
N PRO A 96 17.90 -4.58 -24.51
CA PRO A 96 17.92 -4.81 -23.07
C PRO A 96 16.65 -4.24 -22.43
N ILE A 97 15.87 -5.10 -21.78
CA ILE A 97 14.71 -4.70 -20.96
C ILE A 97 15.20 -4.42 -19.54
N GLY A 98 16.03 -5.31 -19.01
CA GLY A 98 16.80 -5.13 -17.78
C GLY A 98 16.70 -6.29 -16.79
N LEU A 99 16.98 -6.04 -15.51
CA LEU A 99 17.01 -7.06 -14.47
C LEU A 99 15.59 -7.48 -14.06
N TRP A 100 15.25 -8.72 -14.35
CA TRP A 100 14.11 -9.45 -13.80
C TRP A 100 14.54 -10.23 -12.58
N TYR A 101 13.74 -10.15 -11.52
CA TYR A 101 13.95 -10.90 -10.29
C TYR A 101 12.70 -11.73 -9.99
N PHE A 102 12.92 -12.95 -9.50
CA PHE A 102 11.85 -13.91 -9.20
C PHE A 102 10.93 -13.37 -8.11
N GLN A 103 9.68 -13.84 -8.10
CA GLN A 103 8.62 -13.34 -7.22
C GLN A 103 9.02 -13.34 -5.75
N ARG A 104 8.37 -12.50 -4.96
CA ARG A 104 8.44 -12.62 -3.50
C ARG A 104 8.06 -14.02 -3.07
N ILE A 105 8.94 -14.65 -2.30
CA ILE A 105 8.81 -16.05 -1.92
C ILE A 105 7.52 -16.20 -1.11
N SER A 106 6.66 -17.16 -1.48
CA SER A 106 5.47 -17.55 -0.71
C SER A 106 5.82 -18.63 0.31
N LEU A 107 5.02 -18.78 1.38
CA LEU A 107 5.36 -19.77 2.43
C LEU A 107 5.32 -21.18 1.87
N GLU A 108 4.40 -21.41 0.94
CA GLU A 108 4.32 -22.62 0.14
C GLU A 108 5.60 -22.86 -0.67
N ASP A 109 6.16 -21.82 -1.30
CA ASP A 109 7.40 -21.93 -2.06
C ASP A 109 8.64 -22.12 -1.18
N LEU A 110 8.70 -21.48 0.00
CA LEU A 110 9.78 -21.70 0.96
C LEU A 110 9.78 -23.14 1.49
N ALA A 111 8.60 -23.66 1.85
CA ALA A 111 8.43 -25.04 2.31
C ALA A 111 8.76 -26.04 1.20
N ALA A 112 8.33 -25.77 -0.03
CA ALA A 112 8.63 -26.61 -1.19
C ALA A 112 10.03 -26.40 -1.77
N LYS A 113 10.81 -25.45 -1.23
CA LYS A 113 12.14 -25.06 -1.72
C LYS A 113 12.14 -24.72 -3.20
N ARG A 114 11.23 -23.81 -3.61
CA ARG A 114 11.03 -23.38 -4.99
C ARG A 114 11.12 -21.87 -5.14
N PHE A 115 11.51 -21.43 -6.32
CA PHE A 115 11.27 -20.06 -6.76
C PHE A 115 10.30 -20.08 -7.93
N ARG A 116 9.40 -19.08 -7.99
CA ARG A 116 8.63 -18.82 -9.19
C ARG A 116 8.90 -17.40 -9.68
N GLY A 117 8.70 -17.18 -10.95
CA GLY A 117 8.83 -15.85 -11.50
C GLY A 117 8.03 -15.73 -12.76
N ARG A 118 7.48 -14.54 -12.95
CA ARG A 118 6.78 -14.12 -14.14
C ARG A 118 7.31 -12.75 -14.55
N PHE A 119 7.53 -12.60 -15.83
CA PHE A 119 7.71 -11.29 -16.45
C PHE A 119 6.88 -11.21 -17.72
N ALA A 120 6.53 -9.99 -18.11
CA ALA A 120 5.90 -9.72 -19.38
C ALA A 120 6.80 -8.86 -20.28
N CYS A 121 6.62 -8.98 -21.59
CA CYS A 121 7.22 -8.09 -22.57
C CYS A 121 6.20 -7.72 -23.66
N ARG A 122 6.41 -6.56 -24.28
CA ARG A 122 5.63 -6.11 -25.44
C ARG A 122 6.42 -6.37 -26.72
N LEU A 123 5.84 -7.12 -27.64
CA LEU A 123 6.36 -7.28 -28.99
C LEU A 123 5.72 -6.25 -29.92
N LYS A 124 6.54 -5.50 -30.65
CA LYS A 124 6.08 -4.43 -31.55
C LYS A 124 5.84 -4.91 -32.99
N ASN A 125 6.56 -5.94 -33.41
CA ASN A 125 6.55 -6.44 -34.77
C ASN A 125 6.01 -7.86 -34.80
N ASP A 126 5.44 -8.25 -35.94
CA ASP A 126 5.11 -9.65 -36.23
C ASP A 126 6.39 -10.38 -36.65
N GLY A 127 6.54 -11.63 -36.23
CA GLY A 127 7.59 -12.51 -36.73
C GLY A 127 8.29 -13.31 -35.65
N ASN A 128 9.58 -13.57 -35.89
CA ASN A 128 10.43 -14.34 -34.98
C ASN A 128 11.08 -13.42 -33.96
N HIS A 129 10.93 -13.76 -32.70
CA HIS A 129 11.49 -13.06 -31.56
C HIS A 129 12.47 -13.94 -30.81
N THR A 130 13.45 -13.33 -30.18
CA THR A 130 14.42 -14.02 -29.33
C THR A 130 14.47 -13.39 -27.96
N VAL A 131 14.44 -14.23 -26.93
CA VAL A 131 14.62 -13.82 -25.54
C VAL A 131 15.92 -14.41 -25.04
N GLU A 132 16.74 -13.58 -24.42
CA GLU A 132 17.96 -13.99 -23.73
C GLU A 132 17.84 -13.60 -22.25
N LEU A 133 18.14 -14.56 -21.38
CA LEU A 133 18.16 -14.44 -19.93
C LEU A 133 19.60 -14.66 -19.46
N VAL A 134 20.32 -13.58 -19.20
CA VAL A 134 21.71 -13.63 -18.72
C VAL A 134 21.69 -13.64 -17.20
N PRO A 135 22.26 -14.66 -16.53
CA PRO A 135 22.21 -14.77 -15.07
C PRO A 135 22.88 -13.58 -14.38
N TYR A 136 22.24 -13.06 -13.32
CA TYR A 136 22.82 -12.07 -12.41
C TYR A 136 23.06 -12.68 -11.03
N ASN A 137 22.00 -13.16 -10.39
CA ASN A 137 22.08 -13.99 -9.19
C ASN A 137 21.48 -15.35 -9.55
N TYR A 138 22.33 -16.34 -9.78
CA TYR A 138 21.94 -17.61 -10.36
C TYR A 138 22.18 -18.74 -9.37
N PRO A 139 21.13 -19.38 -8.84
CA PRO A 139 21.30 -20.69 -8.25
C PRO A 139 21.62 -21.67 -9.39
N GLU A 140 22.62 -22.52 -9.21
CA GLU A 140 22.81 -23.70 -10.08
C GLU A 140 21.63 -24.67 -9.90
N ALA A 141 20.47 -24.33 -10.47
CA ALA A 141 19.19 -24.94 -10.14
C ALA A 141 18.42 -25.39 -11.39
N ALA A 142 17.67 -26.48 -11.24
CA ALA A 142 16.89 -27.06 -12.31
C ALA A 142 15.58 -26.28 -12.51
N TRP A 143 15.28 -25.92 -13.76
CA TRP A 143 13.97 -25.36 -14.11
C TRP A 143 12.95 -26.50 -14.16
N LEU A 144 11.98 -26.50 -13.25
CA LEU A 144 10.91 -27.50 -13.18
C LEU A 144 9.87 -27.28 -14.28
N SER A 145 9.57 -26.02 -14.58
CA SER A 145 8.67 -25.65 -15.66
C SER A 145 9.01 -24.26 -16.21
N ALA A 146 8.71 -24.07 -17.49
CA ALA A 146 8.73 -22.78 -18.15
C ALA A 146 7.56 -22.69 -19.14
N GLN A 147 6.84 -21.56 -19.13
CA GLN A 147 5.67 -21.32 -19.96
C GLN A 147 5.76 -19.94 -20.62
N LEU A 148 5.39 -19.89 -21.89
CA LEU A 148 5.23 -18.64 -22.67
C LEU A 148 3.80 -18.57 -23.20
N GLU A 149 3.11 -17.45 -22.96
CA GLU A 149 1.72 -17.27 -23.33
C GLU A 149 1.38 -15.81 -23.63
N PRO A 150 0.30 -15.52 -24.38
CA PRO A 150 -0.27 -14.17 -24.41
C PRO A 150 -0.58 -13.73 -22.98
N ASP A 151 -0.29 -12.48 -22.64
CA ASP A 151 -0.44 -12.00 -21.26
C ASP A 151 -1.89 -12.23 -20.76
N PRO A 152 -2.09 -13.06 -19.73
CA PRO A 152 -3.43 -13.44 -19.29
C PRO A 152 -4.13 -12.35 -18.48
N VAL A 153 -3.37 -11.36 -17.97
CA VAL A 153 -3.87 -10.34 -17.03
C VAL A 153 -3.93 -8.98 -17.72
N ASP A 154 -2.80 -8.50 -18.25
CA ASP A 154 -2.68 -7.22 -18.93
C ASP A 154 -3.10 -7.36 -20.39
N ARG A 155 -4.13 -6.59 -20.78
CA ARG A 155 -4.62 -6.54 -22.15
C ARG A 155 -4.51 -5.10 -22.63
N LEU A 156 -3.65 -4.89 -23.63
CA LEU A 156 -3.57 -3.58 -24.29
C LEU A 156 -4.92 -3.24 -24.90
N GLN A 157 -5.37 -2.02 -24.68
CA GLN A 157 -6.59 -1.51 -25.28
C GLN A 157 -6.27 -0.24 -26.05
N THR A 158 -6.86 -0.09 -27.24
CA THR A 158 -6.72 1.14 -28.00
C THR A 158 -7.21 2.33 -27.19
N VAL A 159 -6.43 3.42 -27.21
CA VAL A 159 -6.81 4.66 -26.52
C VAL A 159 -8.19 5.14 -27.02
N PRO A 160 -9.14 5.44 -26.11
CA PRO A 160 -10.49 5.86 -26.46
C PRO A 160 -10.52 7.00 -27.49
N PRO A 161 -11.42 6.97 -28.51
CA PRO A 161 -11.50 8.01 -29.52
C PRO A 161 -11.74 9.42 -28.97
N ALA A 162 -12.45 9.54 -27.84
CA ALA A 162 -12.69 10.84 -27.19
C ALA A 162 -11.38 11.55 -26.81
N LEU A 163 -10.39 10.81 -26.30
CA LEU A 163 -9.06 11.36 -26.00
C LEU A 163 -8.34 11.82 -27.27
N ARG A 164 -8.47 11.06 -28.37
CA ARG A 164 -7.88 11.44 -29.67
C ARG A 164 -8.48 12.72 -30.23
N SER A 165 -9.80 12.90 -30.10
CA SER A 165 -10.46 14.12 -30.57
C SER A 165 -10.06 15.38 -29.80
N ALA A 166 -9.52 15.22 -28.58
CA ALA A 166 -9.00 16.31 -27.78
C ALA A 166 -7.57 16.70 -28.15
N LEU A 167 -6.89 15.95 -29.03
CA LEU A 167 -5.53 16.25 -29.51
C LEU A 167 -5.53 17.60 -30.24
N GLY A 168 -4.98 18.62 -29.58
CA GLY A 168 -5.00 20.02 -30.02
C GLY A 168 -5.44 20.98 -28.90
N ASN A 169 -6.22 20.48 -27.94
CA ASN A 169 -6.39 21.12 -26.64
C ASN A 169 -5.21 20.70 -25.78
N VAL A 170 -4.43 21.66 -25.27
CA VAL A 170 -3.37 21.32 -24.33
C VAL A 170 -4.04 20.66 -23.12
N PRO A 171 -3.60 19.46 -22.67
CA PRO A 171 -4.19 18.74 -21.55
C PRO A 171 -4.26 19.57 -20.26
N THR A 172 -3.48 20.64 -20.18
CA THR A 172 -3.43 21.49 -19.01
C THR A 172 -3.54 22.97 -19.39
N PRO A 173 -4.22 23.79 -18.58
CA PRO A 173 -4.37 25.22 -18.84
C PRO A 173 -3.03 25.96 -18.83
N TRP A 174 -1.94 25.34 -18.35
CA TRP A 174 -0.68 26.00 -18.01
C TRP A 174 0.11 26.55 -19.19
N SER A 175 0.08 25.91 -20.37
CA SER A 175 0.89 26.35 -21.51
C SER A 175 0.22 27.41 -22.39
N ALA A 176 -1.07 27.69 -22.15
CA ALA A 176 -1.79 28.71 -22.90
C ALA A 176 -1.25 30.12 -22.57
N PRO A 177 -1.10 31.03 -23.56
CA PRO A 177 -0.73 32.41 -23.30
C PRO A 177 -1.71 33.07 -22.31
N GLY A 178 -1.19 33.57 -21.19
CA GLY A 178 -2.02 34.23 -20.16
C GLY A 178 -2.59 33.30 -19.08
N SER A 179 -2.33 31.98 -19.15
CA SER A 179 -2.75 30.99 -18.16
C SER A 179 -2.47 31.41 -16.71
N TRP A 180 -1.25 31.84 -16.41
CA TRP A 180 -0.86 32.30 -15.08
C TRP A 180 -1.65 33.52 -14.62
N ARG A 181 -2.04 34.42 -15.54
CA ARG A 181 -2.89 35.57 -15.21
C ARG A 181 -4.29 35.12 -14.81
N GLU A 182 -4.88 34.19 -15.54
CA GLU A 182 -6.19 33.62 -15.20
C GLU A 182 -6.13 32.91 -13.85
N GLN A 183 -5.04 32.21 -13.56
CA GLN A 183 -4.86 31.47 -12.32
C GLN A 183 -4.65 32.41 -11.13
N LYS A 184 -3.93 33.53 -11.30
CA LYS A 184 -3.90 34.60 -10.30
C LYS A 184 -5.28 35.22 -10.05
N GLN A 185 -6.06 35.44 -11.10
CA GLN A 185 -7.43 35.94 -10.96
C GLN A 185 -8.30 34.92 -10.21
N HIS A 186 -8.17 33.63 -10.54
CA HIS A 186 -8.86 32.55 -9.85
C HIS A 186 -8.48 32.48 -8.36
N LEU A 187 -7.19 32.65 -8.03
CA LEU A 187 -6.71 32.69 -6.64
C LEU A 187 -7.40 33.76 -5.79
N ALA A 188 -7.82 34.88 -6.39
CA ALA A 188 -8.58 35.92 -5.70
C ALA A 188 -10.03 35.51 -5.38
N THR A 189 -10.55 34.49 -6.08
CA THR A 189 -11.94 34.01 -5.95
C THR A 189 -12.10 32.78 -5.04
N VAL A 190 -11.04 32.00 -4.83
CA VAL A 190 -11.10 30.81 -3.97
C VAL A 190 -11.23 31.17 -2.48
N PRO A 191 -11.81 30.27 -1.65
CA PRO A 191 -11.91 30.48 -0.21
C PRO A 191 -10.57 30.79 0.47
N PHE A 192 -10.61 31.58 1.54
CA PHE A 192 -9.40 32.00 2.28
C PHE A 192 -8.56 30.80 2.76
N SER A 193 -9.18 29.75 3.30
CA SER A 193 -8.45 28.56 3.78
C SER A 193 -7.68 27.85 2.67
N MET A 194 -8.25 27.77 1.45
CA MET A 194 -7.55 27.21 0.29
C MET A 194 -6.40 28.11 -0.15
N ARG A 195 -6.61 29.43 -0.19
CA ARG A 195 -5.56 30.41 -0.55
C ARG A 195 -4.40 30.39 0.44
N ASP A 196 -4.69 30.37 1.73
CA ASP A 196 -3.68 30.32 2.80
C ASP A 196 -2.90 29.01 2.76
N SER A 197 -3.61 27.88 2.63
CA SER A 197 -3.02 26.55 2.48
C SER A 197 -2.09 26.45 1.26
N LEU A 198 -2.52 26.95 0.09
CA LEU A 198 -1.68 27.02 -1.10
C LEU A 198 -0.46 27.92 -0.86
N THR A 199 -0.65 29.12 -0.33
CA THR A 199 0.43 30.07 -0.06
C THR A 199 1.48 29.46 0.88
N ALA A 200 1.05 28.72 1.91
CA ALA A 200 1.94 28.01 2.81
C ALA A 200 2.76 26.93 2.09
N ALA A 201 2.17 26.17 1.17
CA ALA A 201 2.87 25.19 0.35
C ALA A 201 3.91 25.83 -0.59
N LEU A 202 3.55 26.95 -1.25
CA LEU A 202 4.48 27.68 -2.10
C LEU A 202 5.67 28.24 -1.30
N ARG A 203 5.40 28.89 -0.15
CA ARG A 203 6.45 29.41 0.74
C ARG A 203 7.36 28.31 1.27
N TRP A 204 6.81 27.15 1.62
CA TRP A 204 7.61 26.00 2.05
C TRP A 204 8.65 25.61 0.99
N ALA A 205 8.23 25.48 -0.28
CA ALA A 205 9.14 25.17 -1.38
C ALA A 205 10.23 26.23 -1.57
N LEU A 206 9.87 27.52 -1.40
CA LEU A 206 10.84 28.62 -1.45
C LEU A 206 11.86 28.57 -0.32
N THR A 207 11.47 28.15 0.88
CA THR A 207 12.37 28.08 2.05
C THR A 207 13.30 26.85 2.07
N ARG A 208 13.00 25.80 1.28
CA ARG A 208 13.85 24.62 1.20
C ARG A 208 15.16 24.94 0.49
N GLY A 209 16.28 24.71 1.18
CA GLY A 209 17.61 24.85 0.60
C GLY A 209 17.97 23.70 -0.36
N PRO A 210 18.86 23.92 -1.34
CA PRO A 210 19.23 22.94 -2.37
C PRO A 210 19.98 21.67 -1.89
N GLY A 211 19.98 21.34 -0.58
CA GLY A 211 20.72 20.19 -0.05
C GLY A 211 20.12 19.51 1.17
N GLN A 212 18.87 19.81 1.53
CA GLN A 212 18.27 19.33 2.79
C GLN A 212 17.58 17.96 2.73
N ASP A 213 17.54 17.26 1.59
CA ASP A 213 16.84 15.97 1.52
C ASP A 213 17.20 15.09 0.32
N ILE A 214 16.84 13.80 0.42
CA ILE A 214 17.13 12.67 -0.49
C ILE A 214 16.89 13.05 -1.97
N ARG A 215 17.82 12.67 -2.87
CA ARG A 215 17.91 13.11 -4.28
C ARG A 215 16.58 13.19 -5.06
N ALA A 216 15.56 12.38 -4.76
CA ALA A 216 14.27 12.44 -5.42
C ALA A 216 13.34 13.57 -4.90
N ALA A 217 13.41 13.94 -3.63
CA ALA A 217 12.44 14.83 -2.97
C ALA A 217 12.44 16.25 -3.54
N ASN A 218 13.62 16.84 -3.80
CA ASN A 218 13.72 18.21 -4.33
C ASN A 218 13.16 18.35 -5.75
N ARG A 219 13.09 17.26 -6.53
CA ARG A 219 12.55 17.28 -7.90
C ARG A 219 11.03 17.32 -7.92
N LEU A 220 10.41 16.87 -6.83
CA LEU A 220 8.97 17.00 -6.66
C LEU A 220 8.57 18.46 -6.43
N ASP A 221 9.47 19.32 -5.96
CA ASP A 221 9.19 20.74 -5.73
C ASP A 221 9.01 21.54 -7.03
N ILE A 222 9.34 20.99 -8.21
CA ILE A 222 9.29 21.73 -9.49
C ILE A 222 7.90 22.36 -9.77
N PRO A 223 6.75 21.65 -9.65
CA PRO A 223 5.43 22.26 -9.83
C PRO A 223 5.13 23.34 -8.80
N LEU A 224 5.57 23.17 -7.55
CA LEU A 224 5.41 24.17 -6.49
C LEU A 224 6.20 25.45 -6.82
N LEU A 225 7.45 25.32 -7.27
CA LEU A 225 8.29 26.44 -7.67
C LEU A 225 7.75 27.15 -8.92
N ALA A 226 7.31 26.39 -9.92
CA ALA A 226 6.69 26.94 -11.12
C ALA A 226 5.40 27.73 -10.79
N ALA A 227 4.59 27.25 -9.86
CA ALA A 227 3.42 27.98 -9.39
C ALA A 227 3.77 29.16 -8.48
N ALA A 228 4.83 29.09 -7.69
CA ALA A 228 5.29 30.24 -6.90
C ALA A 228 5.72 31.39 -7.84
N TRP A 229 6.45 31.08 -8.91
CA TRP A 229 6.70 32.04 -9.99
C TRP A 229 5.39 32.55 -10.62
N GLY A 230 4.55 31.63 -11.08
CA GLY A 230 3.35 31.95 -11.83
C GLY A 230 2.26 32.67 -11.03
N LEU A 231 2.20 32.50 -9.71
CA LEU A 231 1.16 33.11 -8.85
C LEU A 231 1.69 34.25 -7.97
N LEU A 232 2.93 34.19 -7.51
CA LEU A 232 3.53 35.17 -6.59
C LEU A 232 4.53 36.12 -7.27
N ASP A 233 4.75 35.99 -8.58
CA ASP A 233 5.75 36.77 -9.33
C ASP A 233 7.19 36.58 -8.81
N ASP A 234 7.49 35.41 -8.25
CA ASP A 234 8.80 35.08 -7.70
C ASP A 234 9.75 34.59 -8.81
N ALA A 235 10.64 35.46 -9.27
CA ALA A 235 11.62 35.15 -10.33
C ALA A 235 12.67 34.12 -9.87
N ASP A 236 13.04 34.13 -8.58
CA ASP A 236 14.01 33.17 -8.05
C ASP A 236 13.40 31.75 -8.06
N ALA A 237 12.11 31.63 -7.80
CA ALA A 237 11.37 30.37 -7.91
C ALA A 237 11.43 29.80 -9.33
N ARG A 238 11.25 30.65 -10.35
CA ARG A 238 11.37 30.27 -11.77
C ARG A 238 12.76 29.73 -12.05
N ASP A 239 13.79 30.49 -11.69
CA ASP A 239 15.18 30.16 -12.03
C ASP A 239 15.60 28.86 -11.32
N ARG A 240 15.15 28.64 -10.09
CA ARG A 240 15.31 27.37 -9.37
C ARG A 240 14.57 26.21 -10.03
N ALA A 241 13.34 26.41 -10.48
CA ALA A 241 12.58 25.37 -11.18
C ALA A 241 13.27 24.96 -12.49
N ILE A 242 13.74 25.94 -13.28
CA ILE A 242 14.49 25.69 -14.52
C ILE A 242 15.80 24.95 -14.21
N ALA A 243 16.56 25.39 -13.19
CA ALA A 243 17.81 24.74 -12.80
C ALA A 243 17.59 23.27 -12.41
N LEU A 244 16.53 22.98 -11.63
CA LEU A 244 16.14 21.60 -11.27
C LEU A 244 15.74 20.77 -12.50
N VAL A 245 15.02 21.37 -13.46
CA VAL A 245 14.69 20.70 -14.73
C VAL A 245 15.97 20.36 -15.50
N THR A 246 16.88 21.32 -15.65
CA THR A 246 18.17 21.12 -16.32
C THR A 246 18.98 20.01 -15.64
N GLU A 247 19.17 20.06 -14.32
CA GLU A 247 19.88 19.03 -13.57
C GLU A 247 19.23 17.65 -13.74
N THR A 248 17.90 17.58 -13.73
CA THR A 248 17.17 16.32 -13.83
C THR A 248 17.24 15.69 -15.21
N VAL A 249 17.26 16.50 -16.27
CA VAL A 249 17.46 16.02 -17.65
C VAL A 249 18.83 15.36 -17.81
N GLU A 250 19.85 15.87 -17.14
CA GLU A 250 21.23 15.35 -17.20
C GLU A 250 21.45 14.09 -16.36
N LEU A 251 20.52 13.74 -15.46
CA LEU A 251 20.64 12.48 -14.73
C LEU A 251 20.54 11.29 -15.66
N GLU A 252 21.38 10.28 -15.45
CA GLU A 252 21.30 9.01 -16.19
C GLU A 252 19.96 8.30 -15.92
N HIS A 253 19.55 8.26 -14.66
CA HIS A 253 18.39 7.53 -14.15
C HIS A 253 17.48 8.44 -13.29
N TRP A 254 16.19 8.14 -13.23
CA TRP A 254 15.21 8.81 -12.36
C TRP A 254 14.69 7.92 -11.22
N GLY A 255 15.08 6.65 -11.18
CA GLY A 255 14.88 5.77 -10.02
C GLY A 255 16.17 5.51 -9.24
N ASN A 256 16.32 4.29 -8.75
CA ASN A 256 17.56 3.81 -8.13
C ASN A 256 18.76 4.01 -9.08
N PRO A 257 19.89 4.60 -8.62
CA PRO A 257 21.08 4.77 -9.45
C PRO A 257 21.72 3.50 -9.97
N ARG A 258 21.47 2.38 -9.30
CA ARG A 258 22.06 1.11 -9.65
C ARG A 258 21.13 0.36 -10.58
N ALA A 259 21.64 -0.06 -11.73
CA ALA A 259 20.85 -0.78 -12.73
C ALA A 259 20.30 -2.12 -12.19
N ASP A 260 21.00 -2.73 -11.24
CA ASP A 260 20.66 -3.96 -10.52
C ASP A 260 19.91 -3.71 -9.20
N GLY A 261 19.67 -2.44 -8.85
CA GLY A 261 18.96 -2.06 -7.64
C GLY A 261 17.45 -2.11 -7.80
N TYR A 262 16.75 -2.52 -6.74
CA TYR A 262 15.28 -2.44 -6.69
C TYR A 262 14.78 -1.04 -7.07
N GLY A 263 13.77 -1.00 -7.94
CA GLY A 263 13.13 0.25 -8.38
C GLY A 263 13.95 1.11 -9.36
N HIS A 264 15.01 0.58 -9.98
CA HIS A 264 15.74 1.26 -11.05
C HIS A 264 14.81 1.65 -12.22
N ASN A 265 14.59 2.95 -12.41
CA ASN A 265 13.74 3.58 -13.43
C ASN A 265 12.29 3.06 -13.57
N GLY A 266 11.83 2.16 -12.70
CA GLY A 266 10.52 1.52 -12.81
C GLY A 266 9.56 1.86 -11.67
N ASP A 267 10.02 2.16 -10.47
CA ASP A 267 9.13 2.21 -9.30
C ASP A 267 8.63 3.64 -8.98
N MET A 268 7.94 3.81 -7.86
CA MET A 268 7.32 5.05 -7.36
C MET A 268 8.23 6.28 -7.49
N GLY A 269 9.51 6.16 -7.16
CA GLY A 269 10.47 7.25 -7.29
C GLY A 269 10.60 7.76 -8.73
N ALA A 270 10.71 6.85 -9.70
CA ALA A 270 10.81 7.21 -11.11
C ALA A 270 9.49 7.79 -11.63
N ALA A 271 8.35 7.17 -11.31
CA ALA A 271 7.03 7.68 -11.69
C ALA A 271 6.82 9.13 -11.25
N LEU A 272 7.17 9.44 -9.99
CA LEU A 272 7.01 10.78 -9.42
C LEU A 272 7.84 11.83 -10.16
N ILE A 273 9.07 11.50 -10.55
CA ILE A 273 9.93 12.39 -11.34
C ILE A 273 9.39 12.54 -12.77
N ILE A 274 9.00 11.45 -13.45
CA ILE A 274 8.42 11.50 -14.80
C ILE A 274 7.22 12.46 -14.83
N ARG A 275 6.33 12.35 -13.84
CA ARG A 275 5.16 13.24 -13.69
C ARG A 275 5.55 14.69 -13.42
N ALA A 276 6.48 14.94 -12.48
CA ALA A 276 6.94 16.30 -12.19
C ALA A 276 7.55 16.98 -13.43
N MET A 277 8.35 16.24 -14.19
CA MET A 277 9.00 16.70 -15.42
C MET A 277 7.98 16.89 -16.57
N ALA A 278 6.95 16.04 -16.65
CA ALA A 278 5.84 16.23 -17.60
C ALA A 278 5.07 17.52 -17.31
N TRP A 279 4.77 17.85 -16.04
CA TRP A 279 4.17 19.13 -15.68
C TRP A 279 5.10 20.30 -15.94
N ALA A 280 6.39 20.20 -15.63
CA ALA A 280 7.36 21.24 -15.90
C ALA A 280 7.36 21.65 -17.38
N ARG A 281 7.25 20.67 -18.28
CA ARG A 281 7.14 20.89 -19.73
C ARG A 281 5.97 21.80 -20.12
N HIS A 282 4.87 21.76 -19.36
CA HIS A 282 3.68 22.59 -19.57
C HIS A 282 3.75 23.91 -18.81
N MET A 283 4.04 23.86 -17.51
CA MET A 283 4.05 25.01 -16.60
C MET A 283 5.14 26.02 -16.93
N LEU A 284 6.29 25.55 -17.40
CA LEU A 284 7.44 26.36 -17.77
C LEU A 284 7.64 26.43 -19.30
N HIS A 285 6.62 26.08 -20.10
CA HIS A 285 6.76 25.89 -21.55
C HIS A 285 7.50 27.03 -22.27
N ASN A 286 7.18 28.27 -21.94
CA ASN A 286 7.76 29.47 -22.53
C ASN A 286 9.14 29.82 -21.94
N GLU A 287 9.41 29.40 -20.70
CA GLU A 287 10.64 29.75 -19.97
C GLU A 287 11.78 28.76 -20.21
N LEU A 288 11.49 27.50 -20.57
CA LEU A 288 12.52 26.50 -20.82
C LEU A 288 13.38 26.81 -22.06
N GLY A 289 12.87 27.61 -23.00
CA GLY A 289 13.47 27.74 -24.33
C GLY A 289 13.36 26.45 -25.15
N THR A 290 13.75 26.52 -26.43
CA THR A 290 13.56 25.39 -27.36
C THR A 290 14.48 24.20 -27.03
N ASP A 291 15.78 24.45 -26.81
CA ASP A 291 16.78 23.39 -26.56
C ASP A 291 16.43 22.52 -25.34
N LEU A 292 16.25 23.15 -24.17
CA LEU A 292 15.94 22.40 -22.95
C LEU A 292 14.59 21.69 -23.03
N ARG A 293 13.60 22.26 -23.74
CA ARG A 293 12.30 21.63 -23.95
C ARG A 293 12.40 20.39 -24.83
N GLU A 294 13.25 20.40 -25.86
CA GLU A 294 13.51 19.24 -26.72
C GLU A 294 14.25 18.15 -25.94
N ARG A 295 15.32 18.51 -25.20
CA ARG A 295 16.06 17.57 -24.34
C ARG A 295 15.19 16.96 -23.25
N LEU A 296 14.33 17.76 -22.62
CA LEU A 296 13.33 17.28 -21.67
C LEU A 296 12.35 16.29 -22.33
N THR A 297 11.86 16.62 -23.53
CA THR A 297 10.93 15.74 -24.26
C THR A 297 11.58 14.39 -24.58
N GLU A 298 12.83 14.41 -25.05
CA GLU A 298 13.59 13.17 -25.34
C GLU A 298 13.88 12.38 -24.06
N LYS A 299 14.22 13.05 -22.96
CA LYS A 299 14.44 12.38 -21.68
C LYS A 299 13.16 11.75 -21.13
N LEU A 300 12.01 12.42 -21.26
CA LEU A 300 10.71 11.86 -20.89
C LEU A 300 10.36 10.63 -21.72
N ARG A 301 10.65 10.65 -23.03
CA ARG A 301 10.48 9.50 -23.92
C ARG A 301 11.31 8.30 -23.47
N LEU A 302 12.60 8.52 -23.20
CA LEU A 302 13.52 7.50 -22.70
C LEU A 302 13.03 6.90 -21.37
N GLN A 303 12.70 7.75 -20.39
CA GLN A 303 12.35 7.32 -19.05
C GLN A 303 10.95 6.69 -18.99
N GLY A 304 9.98 7.17 -19.77
CA GLY A 304 8.66 6.56 -19.85
C GLY A 304 8.68 5.17 -20.51
N ASN A 305 9.47 5.00 -21.57
CA ASN A 305 9.69 3.67 -22.16
C ASN A 305 10.40 2.72 -21.18
N SER A 306 11.40 3.22 -20.45
CA SER A 306 12.07 2.45 -19.41
C SER A 306 11.08 2.02 -18.32
N PHE A 307 10.24 2.94 -17.84
CA PHE A 307 9.25 2.68 -16.82
C PHE A 307 8.28 1.55 -17.21
N VAL A 308 7.65 1.65 -18.39
CA VAL A 308 6.69 0.62 -18.86
C VAL A 308 7.36 -0.74 -19.02
N SER A 309 8.55 -0.77 -19.63
CA SER A 309 9.32 -2.00 -19.77
C SER A 309 9.64 -2.63 -18.41
N ARG A 310 10.01 -1.82 -17.40
CA ARG A 310 10.28 -2.32 -16.04
C ARG A 310 9.04 -2.75 -15.27
N ALA A 311 7.88 -2.12 -15.53
CA ALA A 311 6.62 -2.52 -14.94
C ALA A 311 6.19 -3.90 -15.46
N LEU A 312 6.29 -4.11 -16.77
CA LEU A 312 6.03 -5.41 -17.38
C LEU A 312 7.05 -6.46 -16.92
N LEU A 313 8.33 -6.08 -16.81
CA LEU A 313 9.40 -6.97 -16.38
C LEU A 313 9.22 -7.45 -14.93
N ASN A 314 8.82 -6.55 -14.02
CA ASN A 314 8.72 -6.84 -12.59
C ASN A 314 7.27 -7.05 -12.17
N ARG A 315 6.58 -7.91 -12.94
CA ARG A 315 5.17 -8.22 -12.76
C ARG A 315 4.86 -8.75 -11.36
N ASP A 316 5.64 -9.70 -10.84
CA ASP A 316 5.37 -10.26 -9.51
C ASP A 316 5.70 -9.33 -8.33
N TYR A 317 5.97 -8.07 -8.62
CA TYR A 317 6.29 -7.01 -7.67
C TYR A 317 5.32 -5.83 -7.86
N TRP A 318 5.82 -4.61 -7.70
CA TRP A 318 5.06 -3.38 -7.93
C TRP A 318 4.49 -3.30 -9.35
N GLY A 319 5.12 -3.95 -10.34
CA GLY A 319 4.73 -3.86 -11.75
C GLY A 319 3.43 -4.57 -12.11
N GLY A 320 3.08 -5.65 -11.39
CA GLY A 320 1.84 -6.43 -11.56
C GLY A 320 0.81 -6.21 -10.45
N SER A 321 1.24 -5.71 -9.30
CA SER A 321 0.32 -5.24 -8.25
C SER A 321 -0.62 -4.12 -8.73
N ILE A 322 -1.89 -4.22 -8.31
CA ILE A 322 -2.93 -3.23 -8.60
C ILE A 322 -3.53 -2.57 -7.35
N LEU A 323 -3.16 -2.98 -6.13
CA LEU A 323 -3.66 -2.43 -4.86
C LEU A 323 -2.58 -2.20 -3.80
N GLN A 324 -1.36 -2.74 -3.96
CA GLN A 324 -0.23 -2.40 -3.09
C GLN A 324 0.32 -1.02 -3.44
N ASP A 325 0.78 -0.29 -2.43
CA ASP A 325 1.13 1.13 -2.52
C ASP A 325 2.09 1.46 -3.67
N HIS A 326 3.13 0.66 -3.90
CA HIS A 326 4.05 0.89 -5.01
C HIS A 326 3.36 0.67 -6.37
N GLY A 327 2.61 -0.41 -6.56
CA GLY A 327 1.90 -0.66 -7.82
C GLY A 327 0.77 0.34 -8.09
N TRP A 328 -0.11 0.54 -7.11
CA TRP A 328 -1.21 1.50 -7.14
C TRP A 328 -0.68 2.91 -7.43
N ARG A 329 0.23 3.42 -6.60
CA ARG A 329 0.68 4.81 -6.70
C ARG A 329 1.48 5.05 -7.97
N SER A 330 2.37 4.13 -8.35
CA SER A 330 3.19 4.29 -9.56
C SER A 330 2.34 4.30 -10.81
N LEU A 331 1.30 3.47 -10.89
CA LEU A 331 0.37 3.45 -12.02
C LEU A 331 -0.34 4.79 -12.21
N TRP A 332 -0.97 5.33 -11.16
CA TRP A 332 -1.71 6.60 -11.26
C TRP A 332 -0.78 7.78 -11.53
N THR A 333 0.40 7.77 -10.90
CA THR A 333 1.43 8.81 -11.09
C THR A 333 1.95 8.80 -12.53
N PHE A 334 2.36 7.64 -13.05
CA PHE A 334 2.84 7.50 -14.42
C PHE A 334 1.73 7.73 -15.44
N GLY A 335 0.51 7.25 -15.17
CA GLY A 335 -0.64 7.49 -16.01
C GLY A 335 -0.96 8.98 -16.17
N THR A 336 -0.82 9.75 -15.09
CA THR A 336 -0.95 11.22 -15.14
C THR A 336 0.08 11.82 -16.08
N ALA A 337 1.33 11.34 -16.03
CA ALA A 337 2.39 11.77 -16.94
C ALA A 337 2.10 11.38 -18.39
N ALA A 338 1.67 10.14 -18.64
CA ALA A 338 1.32 9.65 -19.98
C ALA A 338 0.19 10.48 -20.60
N LEU A 339 -0.86 10.81 -19.83
CA LEU A 339 -1.92 11.72 -20.27
C LEU A 339 -1.38 13.12 -20.59
N ASN A 340 -0.51 13.67 -19.74
CA ASN A 340 0.12 14.98 -19.99
C ASN A 340 1.01 15.00 -21.24
N LEU A 341 1.54 13.85 -21.66
CA LEU A 341 2.42 13.71 -22.81
C LEU A 341 1.71 13.20 -24.06
N TYR A 342 0.43 12.87 -23.94
CA TYR A 342 -0.39 12.40 -25.05
C TYR A 342 -0.55 13.51 -26.10
N GLY A 343 -0.20 13.18 -27.35
CA GLY A 343 -0.13 14.16 -28.45
C GLY A 343 1.15 15.00 -28.51
N ILE A 344 2.04 14.86 -27.54
CA ILE A 344 3.36 15.52 -27.52
C ILE A 344 4.46 14.55 -27.94
N ILE A 345 4.42 13.32 -27.42
CA ILE A 345 5.31 12.23 -27.83
C ILE A 345 4.47 11.05 -28.33
N PRO A 346 4.88 10.38 -29.43
CA PRO A 346 4.13 9.25 -29.96
C PRO A 346 3.97 8.10 -28.98
N GLU A 347 5.01 7.80 -28.19
CA GLU A 347 5.00 6.67 -27.25
C GLU A 347 3.99 6.81 -26.10
N ALA A 348 3.53 8.03 -25.80
CA ALA A 348 2.50 8.22 -24.79
C ALA A 348 1.19 7.50 -25.15
N GLU A 349 0.89 7.34 -26.44
CA GLU A 349 -0.25 6.52 -26.88
C GLU A 349 -0.07 5.07 -26.43
N GLU A 350 1.08 4.47 -26.73
CA GLU A 350 1.43 3.10 -26.34
C GLU A 350 1.39 2.90 -24.81
N TRP A 351 1.81 3.92 -24.05
CA TRP A 351 1.76 3.89 -22.59
C TRP A 351 0.32 3.90 -22.07
N LEU A 352 -0.57 4.68 -22.69
CA LEU A 352 -1.98 4.73 -22.31
C LEU A 352 -2.72 3.43 -22.64
N GLU A 353 -2.31 2.71 -23.70
CA GLU A 353 -2.85 1.37 -24.00
C GLU A 353 -2.59 0.36 -22.87
N PHE A 354 -1.52 0.57 -22.10
CA PHE A 354 -1.20 -0.20 -20.89
C PHE A 354 -1.90 0.38 -19.65
N VAL A 355 -1.81 1.69 -19.44
CA VAL A 355 -2.28 2.36 -18.22
C VAL A 355 -3.79 2.31 -18.06
N LEU A 356 -4.57 2.65 -19.09
CA LEU A 356 -6.03 2.80 -18.99
C LEU A 356 -6.75 1.50 -18.58
N PRO A 357 -6.55 0.35 -19.26
CA PRO A 357 -7.21 -0.89 -18.85
C PRO A 357 -6.76 -1.33 -17.46
N ARG A 358 -5.50 -1.09 -17.10
CA ARG A 358 -4.95 -1.42 -15.79
C ARG A 358 -5.55 -0.54 -14.68
N ALA A 359 -5.67 0.75 -14.92
CA ALA A 359 -6.36 1.70 -14.04
C ALA A 359 -7.81 1.26 -13.79
N ARG A 360 -8.50 0.80 -14.83
CA ARG A 360 -9.85 0.25 -14.69
C ARG A 360 -9.87 -0.98 -13.78
N ARG A 361 -8.94 -1.93 -13.95
CA ARG A 361 -8.83 -3.08 -13.05
C ARG A 361 -8.54 -2.67 -11.60
N CYS A 362 -7.68 -1.67 -11.37
CA CYS A 362 -7.42 -1.16 -10.02
C CYS A 362 -8.71 -0.69 -9.36
N VAL A 363 -9.52 0.09 -10.08
CA VAL A 363 -10.82 0.58 -9.58
C VAL A 363 -11.83 -0.56 -9.41
N ASP A 364 -11.87 -1.51 -10.35
CA ASP A 364 -12.74 -2.67 -10.27
C ASP A 364 -12.37 -3.60 -9.10
N ALA A 365 -11.12 -3.59 -8.63
CA ALA A 365 -10.64 -4.40 -7.51
C ALA A 365 -10.74 -3.69 -6.13
N MET A 366 -11.12 -2.41 -6.09
CA MET A 366 -11.24 -1.67 -4.82
C MET A 366 -12.24 -2.32 -3.86
N PRO A 367 -12.02 -2.17 -2.53
CA PRO A 367 -13.05 -2.51 -1.55
C PRO A 367 -14.37 -1.78 -1.84
N ARG A 368 -15.48 -2.50 -1.74
CA ARG A 368 -16.82 -2.03 -2.08
C ARG A 368 -17.48 -1.16 -1.02
N ASP A 369 -16.96 -1.23 0.20
CA ASP A 369 -17.45 -0.48 1.35
C ASP A 369 -16.64 0.79 1.66
N GLY A 370 -15.71 1.15 0.77
CA GLY A 370 -14.93 2.39 0.84
C GLY A 370 -13.78 2.38 1.84
N SER A 371 -13.46 1.24 2.45
CA SER A 371 -12.24 1.16 3.25
C SER A 371 -11.01 1.39 2.38
N ILE A 372 -9.95 1.93 2.99
CA ILE A 372 -8.66 2.06 2.34
C ILE A 372 -7.85 0.79 2.66
N PRO A 373 -7.43 0.02 1.64
CA PRO A 373 -6.67 -1.20 1.84
C PRO A 373 -5.43 -0.98 2.72
N PRO A 374 -5.10 -1.91 3.63
CA PRO A 374 -3.89 -1.79 4.43
C PRO A 374 -2.60 -1.94 3.61
N SER A 375 -2.67 -2.54 2.41
CA SER A 375 -1.59 -2.56 1.42
C SER A 375 -1.19 -1.16 0.94
N SER A 376 -2.07 -0.17 1.14
CA SER A 376 -1.80 1.27 0.97
C SER A 376 -1.51 1.97 2.29
N HIS A 377 -1.12 1.23 3.33
CA HIS A 377 -0.92 1.72 4.70
C HIS A 377 -2.14 2.49 5.25
N ARG A 378 -3.36 2.15 4.77
CA ARG A 378 -4.62 2.87 5.08
C ARG A 378 -4.49 4.41 4.89
N SER A 379 -3.58 4.85 4.03
CA SER A 379 -3.20 6.26 3.87
C SER A 379 -4.04 6.92 2.79
N THR A 380 -4.77 7.98 3.15
CA THR A 380 -5.50 8.83 2.20
C THR A 380 -4.57 9.42 1.14
N TYR A 381 -3.33 9.78 1.51
CA TYR A 381 -2.34 10.30 0.57
C TYR A 381 -1.91 9.26 -0.47
N LEU A 382 -1.52 8.06 -0.03
CA LEU A 382 -1.05 7.01 -0.95
C LEU A 382 -2.17 6.50 -1.86
N TYR A 383 -3.40 6.46 -1.33
CA TYR A 383 -4.53 5.87 -2.03
C TYR A 383 -5.28 6.86 -2.94
N LEU A 384 -5.48 8.11 -2.51
CA LEU A 384 -6.42 9.02 -3.19
C LEU A 384 -5.75 10.14 -3.98
N GLU A 385 -4.55 10.58 -3.58
CA GLU A 385 -3.95 11.80 -4.15
C GLU A 385 -3.63 11.62 -5.63
N GLU A 386 -2.84 10.60 -5.98
CA GLU A 386 -2.39 10.37 -7.36
C GLU A 386 -3.54 10.01 -8.30
N LEU A 387 -4.51 9.25 -7.80
CA LEU A 387 -5.72 8.89 -8.54
C LEU A 387 -6.53 10.14 -8.92
N SER A 388 -6.62 11.13 -8.02
CA SER A 388 -7.35 12.37 -8.28
C SER A 388 -6.70 13.22 -9.38
N LEU A 389 -5.38 13.20 -9.47
CA LEU A 389 -4.62 13.92 -10.51
C LEU A 389 -4.72 13.23 -11.86
N PHE A 390 -4.72 11.90 -11.86
CA PHE A 390 -5.00 11.11 -13.05
C PHE A 390 -6.39 11.43 -13.59
N ARG A 391 -7.41 11.36 -12.73
CA ARG A 391 -8.79 11.71 -13.08
C ARG A 391 -8.88 13.10 -13.70
N TRP A 392 -8.31 14.11 -13.03
CA TRP A 392 -8.36 15.49 -13.51
C TRP A 392 -7.76 15.62 -14.90
N THR A 393 -6.59 15.02 -15.14
CA THR A 393 -5.92 15.06 -16.44
C THR A 393 -6.72 14.30 -17.51
N LEU A 394 -7.32 13.17 -17.14
CA LEU A 394 -8.15 12.36 -18.05
C LEU A 394 -9.39 13.14 -18.50
N LEU A 395 -10.09 13.78 -17.57
CA LEU A 395 -11.25 14.62 -17.85
C LEU A 395 -10.90 15.84 -18.71
N ALA A 396 -9.74 16.46 -18.47
CA ALA A 396 -9.27 17.59 -19.27
C ALA A 396 -9.04 17.22 -20.74
N LEU A 397 -8.79 15.93 -21.03
CA LEU A 397 -8.67 15.37 -22.37
C LEU A 397 -9.99 14.79 -22.91
N GLY A 398 -11.12 15.01 -22.22
CA GLY A 398 -12.43 14.49 -22.62
C GLY A 398 -12.61 12.99 -22.40
N GLY A 399 -11.78 12.38 -21.53
CA GLY A 399 -11.97 11.01 -21.09
C GLY A 399 -13.08 10.86 -20.06
N ASP A 400 -13.33 9.62 -19.65
CA ASP A 400 -14.35 9.31 -18.66
C ASP A 400 -13.97 9.80 -17.26
N ASP A 401 -14.97 10.12 -16.45
CA ASP A 401 -14.78 10.33 -15.02
C ASP A 401 -14.54 8.97 -14.34
N ILE A 402 -13.32 8.72 -13.88
CA ILE A 402 -12.99 7.44 -13.24
C ILE A 402 -13.77 7.19 -11.94
N TYR A 403 -14.35 8.23 -11.33
CA TYR A 403 -15.21 8.03 -10.16
C TYR A 403 -16.53 7.33 -10.51
N ASP A 404 -16.90 7.24 -11.78
CA ASP A 404 -18.01 6.40 -12.26
C ASP A 404 -17.64 4.93 -12.42
N TRP A 405 -16.35 4.57 -12.31
CA TRP A 405 -15.90 3.20 -12.50
C TRP A 405 -16.04 2.32 -11.26
N GLY A 406 -16.10 2.91 -10.06
CA GLY A 406 -16.08 2.17 -8.81
C GLY A 406 -16.65 2.92 -7.60
N PRO A 407 -16.59 2.31 -6.40
CA PRO A 407 -17.31 2.76 -5.21
C PRO A 407 -16.49 3.80 -4.44
N PHE A 408 -16.38 5.01 -4.98
CA PHE A 408 -15.65 6.10 -4.31
C PHE A 408 -16.47 6.83 -3.25
N GLU A 409 -17.80 6.87 -3.40
CA GLU A 409 -18.70 7.59 -2.49
C GLU A 409 -18.58 7.13 -1.02
N PRO A 410 -18.43 5.83 -0.70
CA PRO A 410 -18.31 5.37 0.70
C PRO A 410 -17.00 5.75 1.40
N ILE A 411 -15.97 6.23 0.67
CA ILE A 411 -14.65 6.52 1.24
C ILE A 411 -14.69 7.66 2.26
N ALA A 412 -15.37 8.77 1.95
CA ALA A 412 -15.44 9.91 2.87
C ALA A 412 -16.19 9.56 4.18
N PRO A 413 -17.35 8.87 4.15
CA PRO A 413 -17.97 8.31 5.35
C PRO A 413 -17.04 7.38 6.12
N PHE A 414 -16.30 6.48 5.44
CA PHE A 414 -15.34 5.60 6.11
C PHE A 414 -14.28 6.40 6.88
N VAL A 415 -13.57 7.31 6.19
CA VAL A 415 -12.49 8.12 6.77
C VAL A 415 -13.02 8.96 7.95
N TRP A 416 -14.23 9.51 7.84
CA TRP A 416 -14.86 10.26 8.93
C TRP A 416 -15.13 9.40 10.17
N ASN A 417 -15.67 8.20 9.98
CA ASN A 417 -16.01 7.32 11.09
C ASN A 417 -14.77 6.86 11.87
N VAL A 418 -13.68 6.55 11.17
CA VAL A 418 -12.43 6.10 11.81
C VAL A 418 -11.49 7.25 12.23
N LEU A 419 -11.85 8.51 11.98
CA LEU A 419 -11.03 9.66 12.38
C LEU A 419 -11.12 9.86 13.90
N ARG A 420 -9.95 9.98 14.57
CA ARG A 420 -9.89 10.27 16.00
C ARG A 420 -10.53 11.61 16.34
N LYS A 421 -11.47 11.60 17.28
CA LYS A 421 -12.19 12.79 17.76
C LYS A 421 -11.29 13.87 18.37
N GLN A 422 -10.30 13.44 19.15
CA GLN A 422 -9.56 14.34 20.03
C GLN A 422 -8.67 15.32 19.28
N ASP A 423 -7.99 14.82 18.24
CA ASP A 423 -6.98 15.56 17.52
C ASP A 423 -7.34 15.76 16.04
N HIS A 424 -8.26 14.95 15.49
CA HIS A 424 -8.52 14.85 14.06
C HIS A 424 -7.23 14.68 13.24
N GLN A 425 -6.22 14.04 13.83
CA GLN A 425 -4.91 13.89 13.20
C GLN A 425 -4.68 12.51 12.66
N GLN A 426 -5.31 11.48 13.25
CA GLN A 426 -5.01 10.08 12.92
C GLN A 426 -6.28 9.27 12.72
N LEU A 427 -6.16 8.23 11.93
CA LEU A 427 -7.20 7.23 11.76
C LEU A 427 -7.05 6.17 12.87
N ALA A 428 -8.06 6.04 13.73
CA ALA A 428 -8.18 5.01 14.75
C ALA A 428 -8.66 3.69 14.14
N ASP A 429 -7.79 3.08 13.34
CA ASP A 429 -8.01 1.76 12.74
C ASP A 429 -6.99 0.73 13.30
N MET A 430 -7.07 -0.50 12.81
CA MET A 430 -6.46 -1.76 13.27
C MET A 430 -4.95 -1.91 13.20
N ASP A 431 -4.24 -0.85 12.83
CA ASP A 431 -2.79 -0.89 12.68
C ASP A 431 -2.07 -0.10 13.78
N THR A 432 -0.74 -0.17 13.79
CA THR A 432 0.23 0.27 14.84
C THR A 432 0.19 1.75 15.27
N GLY A 433 -0.88 2.48 14.96
CA GLY A 433 -1.18 3.81 15.54
C GLY A 433 -0.54 4.98 14.81
N LEU A 434 0.01 4.78 13.60
CA LEU A 434 0.83 5.78 12.93
C LEU A 434 0.17 6.51 11.74
N PHE A 435 -1.03 6.12 11.30
CA PHE A 435 -1.57 6.68 10.06
C PHE A 435 -2.24 8.04 10.27
N GLN A 436 -1.49 9.06 9.85
CA GLN A 436 -1.90 10.45 9.89
C GLN A 436 -2.87 10.76 8.75
N LEU A 437 -3.90 11.53 9.05
CA LEU A 437 -4.74 12.16 8.04
C LEU A 437 -3.90 13.21 7.29
N ILE A 438 -3.36 12.79 6.15
CA ILE A 438 -2.54 13.55 5.19
C ILE A 438 -3.02 13.17 3.79
N GLY A 439 -3.10 14.13 2.86
CA GLY A 439 -3.52 13.86 1.50
C GLY A 439 -5.03 13.67 1.33
N GLY A 440 -5.47 13.59 0.07
CA GLY A 440 -6.87 13.48 -0.30
C GLY A 440 -7.70 14.77 -0.39
N PRO A 441 -7.24 16.01 -0.13
CA PRO A 441 -8.13 17.17 -0.23
C PRO A 441 -8.63 17.37 -1.67
N THR A 442 -7.86 17.01 -2.70
CA THR A 442 -8.32 17.03 -4.09
C THR A 442 -9.51 16.09 -4.28
N PHE A 443 -9.38 14.85 -3.81
CA PHE A 443 -10.45 13.83 -3.81
C PHE A 443 -11.70 14.33 -3.06
N PHE A 444 -11.54 14.81 -1.82
CA PHE A 444 -12.67 15.28 -1.02
C PHE A 444 -13.35 16.50 -1.62
N SER A 445 -12.61 17.39 -2.29
CA SER A 445 -13.20 18.51 -3.05
C SER A 445 -14.06 18.01 -4.21
N HIS A 446 -13.60 17.01 -4.95
CA HIS A 446 -14.38 16.40 -6.03
C HIS A 446 -15.62 15.68 -5.50
N MET A 447 -15.47 14.84 -4.49
CA MET A 447 -16.60 14.12 -3.88
C MET A 447 -17.64 15.10 -3.38
N PHE A 448 -17.25 16.12 -2.61
CA PHE A 448 -18.19 17.12 -2.13
C PHE A 448 -18.90 17.86 -3.28
N THR A 449 -18.18 18.27 -4.32
CA THR A 449 -18.78 18.96 -5.47
C THR A 449 -19.75 18.07 -6.24
N ARG A 450 -19.40 16.79 -6.38
CA ARG A 450 -20.13 15.81 -7.18
C ARG A 450 -21.38 15.28 -6.47
N THR A 451 -21.28 14.97 -5.18
CA THR A 451 -22.32 14.26 -4.43
C THR A 451 -22.97 15.12 -3.35
N GLY A 452 -22.39 16.27 -3.00
CA GLY A 452 -22.81 17.07 -1.86
C GLY A 452 -22.50 16.41 -0.51
N ASP A 453 -21.63 15.39 -0.47
CA ASP A 453 -21.37 14.63 0.75
C ASP A 453 -20.81 15.53 1.88
N PRO A 454 -21.53 15.66 3.02
CA PRO A 454 -21.07 16.46 4.15
C PRO A 454 -19.75 15.94 4.76
N HIS A 455 -19.49 14.63 4.71
CA HIS A 455 -18.24 14.06 5.23
C HIS A 455 -17.04 14.56 4.43
N ALA A 456 -17.15 14.55 3.10
CA ALA A 456 -16.11 15.04 2.20
C ALA A 456 -15.84 16.54 2.43
N ALA A 457 -16.88 17.37 2.57
CA ALA A 457 -16.73 18.79 2.89
C ALA A 457 -15.97 19.03 4.20
N ARG A 458 -16.28 18.24 5.24
CA ARG A 458 -15.65 18.35 6.56
C ARG A 458 -14.20 17.90 6.54
N LEU A 459 -13.91 16.77 5.87
CA LEU A 459 -12.54 16.26 5.71
C LEU A 459 -11.68 17.24 4.89
N LEU A 460 -12.23 17.82 3.83
CA LEU A 460 -11.56 18.87 3.07
C LEU A 460 -11.20 20.07 3.97
N ARG A 461 -12.17 20.58 4.73
CA ARG A 461 -11.94 21.70 5.65
C ARG A 461 -10.85 21.38 6.67
N LEU A 462 -10.92 20.21 7.32
CA LEU A 462 -9.91 19.76 8.27
C LEU A 462 -8.52 19.72 7.65
N LEU A 463 -8.37 19.17 6.43
CA LEU A 463 -7.09 19.06 5.74
C LEU A 463 -6.50 20.42 5.33
N LEU A 464 -7.34 21.38 4.94
CA LEU A 464 -6.94 22.73 4.59
C LEU A 464 -6.54 23.55 5.84
N ASP A 465 -7.33 23.45 6.91
CA ASP A 465 -7.14 24.23 8.14
C ASP A 465 -6.00 23.68 9.03
N LYS A 466 -5.61 22.41 8.85
CA LYS A 466 -4.53 21.77 9.64
C LYS A 466 -3.22 22.56 9.46
N GLY A 467 -2.41 22.69 10.50
CA GLY A 467 -1.02 23.17 10.35
C GLY A 467 -0.08 22.05 9.91
N GLU A 468 1.14 22.39 9.49
CA GLU A 468 2.22 21.41 9.43
C GLU A 468 2.49 20.87 10.84
N GLN A 469 2.47 19.55 11.02
CA GLN A 469 2.74 18.90 12.29
C GLN A 469 4.22 18.53 12.43
N PRO A 470 4.77 18.42 13.65
CA PRO A 470 6.19 18.09 13.86
C PRO A 470 6.65 16.79 13.18
N HIS A 471 5.76 15.81 13.01
CA HIS A 471 6.07 14.57 12.32
C HIS A 471 6.10 14.72 10.79
N HIS A 472 5.40 15.70 10.20
CA HIS A 472 5.51 16.00 8.76
C HIS A 472 6.94 16.41 8.42
N ARG A 473 7.59 17.20 9.28
CA ARG A 473 8.94 17.75 9.07
C ARG A 473 10.05 16.72 8.88
N LYS A 474 9.85 15.46 9.31
CA LYS A 474 10.88 14.42 9.17
C LYS A 474 10.83 13.73 7.81
N ASN A 475 9.69 13.15 7.43
CA ASN A 475 9.60 12.28 6.23
C ASN A 475 8.40 12.57 5.30
N LEU A 476 7.44 13.41 5.70
CA LEU A 476 6.16 13.59 4.98
C LEU A 476 5.87 15.03 4.58
N GLY A 477 6.81 15.96 4.77
CA GLY A 477 6.63 17.38 4.50
C GLY A 477 6.28 17.64 3.04
N ALA A 478 7.02 17.02 2.12
CA ALA A 478 6.72 17.09 0.69
C ALA A 478 5.28 16.61 0.41
N SER A 479 4.91 15.41 0.89
CA SER A 479 3.56 14.86 0.73
C SER A 479 2.47 15.80 1.27
N HIS A 480 2.70 16.40 2.43
CA HIS A 480 1.78 17.36 3.03
C HIS A 480 1.60 18.61 2.15
N HIS A 481 2.69 19.25 1.73
CA HIS A 481 2.60 20.48 0.93
C HIS A 481 2.10 20.22 -0.49
N HIS A 482 2.45 19.09 -1.10
CA HIS A 482 1.87 18.66 -2.38
C HIS A 482 0.36 18.44 -2.28
N SER A 483 -0.14 17.82 -1.22
CA SER A 483 -1.58 17.65 -1.06
C SER A 483 -2.33 18.97 -0.92
N ARG A 484 -1.68 20.05 -0.47
CA ARG A 484 -2.29 21.39 -0.35
C ARG A 484 -2.30 22.17 -1.65
N PHE A 485 -1.39 21.81 -2.55
CA PHE A 485 -1.19 22.45 -3.83
C PHE A 485 -2.30 22.06 -4.82
N TRP A 486 -2.58 20.76 -4.93
CA TRP A 486 -3.47 20.23 -5.95
C TRP A 486 -4.95 20.61 -5.87
N PRO A 487 -5.57 20.84 -4.69
CA PRO A 487 -6.97 21.27 -4.62
C PRO A 487 -7.25 22.56 -5.38
N PHE A 488 -6.27 23.48 -5.47
CA PHE A 488 -6.41 24.71 -6.24
C PHE A 488 -6.39 24.46 -7.76
N PHE A 489 -5.57 23.51 -8.21
CA PHE A 489 -5.31 23.29 -9.64
C PHE A 489 -6.16 22.19 -10.27
N ALA A 490 -6.32 21.09 -9.55
CA ALA A 490 -7.03 19.90 -9.97
C ALA A 490 -8.38 19.75 -9.27
N GLY A 491 -8.64 20.49 -8.19
CA GLY A 491 -9.93 20.47 -7.49
C GLY A 491 -11.02 21.19 -8.28
N ALA A 492 -12.27 20.78 -8.05
CA ALA A 492 -13.39 21.65 -8.37
C ALA A 492 -13.45 22.74 -7.30
N PRO A 493 -13.60 24.03 -7.66
CA PRO A 493 -13.69 25.09 -6.68
C PRO A 493 -14.90 24.81 -5.79
N PRO A 494 -14.71 24.55 -4.49
CA PRO A 494 -15.86 24.35 -3.62
C PRO A 494 -16.68 25.65 -3.59
N PRO A 495 -18.01 25.58 -3.44
CA PRO A 495 -18.81 26.78 -3.20
C PRO A 495 -18.19 27.61 -2.08
N ALA A 496 -18.10 28.91 -2.30
CA ALA A 496 -17.62 29.88 -1.32
C ALA A 496 -18.82 30.61 -0.69
N PRO A 497 -19.00 30.58 0.65
CA PRO A 497 -18.21 29.86 1.64
C PRO A 497 -18.44 28.33 1.57
N LEU A 498 -17.47 27.53 2.06
CA LEU A 498 -17.73 26.12 2.35
C LEU A 498 -18.97 26.07 3.26
N PRO A 499 -20.03 25.33 2.89
CA PRO A 499 -21.28 25.39 3.64
C PRO A 499 -21.03 24.97 5.09
N ASP A 500 -21.86 25.51 6.00
CA ASP A 500 -21.94 24.99 7.35
C ASP A 500 -22.43 23.54 7.26
N VAL A 501 -21.49 22.62 7.41
CA VAL A 501 -21.75 21.19 7.32
C VAL A 501 -22.47 20.77 8.60
N PRO A 502 -23.67 20.16 8.52
CA PRO A 502 -24.34 19.60 9.68
C PRO A 502 -23.41 18.68 10.45
N ASP A 503 -23.51 18.65 11.78
CA ASP A 503 -22.76 17.68 12.57
C ASP A 503 -23.31 16.29 12.27
N VAL A 504 -22.60 15.53 11.43
CA VAL A 504 -22.95 14.13 11.15
C VAL A 504 -22.26 13.27 12.20
N PRO A 505 -23.01 12.75 13.19
CA PRO A 505 -22.40 11.90 14.20
C PRO A 505 -21.86 10.64 13.52
N PRO A 506 -20.68 10.16 13.94
CA PRO A 506 -20.20 8.85 13.49
C PRO A 506 -21.21 7.77 13.91
N ARG A 507 -21.27 6.69 13.13
CA ARG A 507 -22.06 5.52 13.51
C ARG A 507 -21.43 4.89 14.74
N ARG A 508 -22.25 4.54 15.73
CA ARG A 508 -21.79 3.96 16.99
C ARG A 508 -21.13 2.59 16.77
N LEU A 509 -21.72 1.75 15.92
CA LEU A 509 -21.12 0.51 15.43
C LEU A 509 -21.19 0.46 13.91
N MET A 510 -20.03 0.44 13.25
CA MET A 510 -19.87 0.33 11.81
C MET A 510 -19.30 -1.04 11.46
N TYR A 511 -19.97 -1.76 10.56
CA TYR A 511 -19.46 -2.98 9.95
C TYR A 511 -19.25 -2.76 8.45
N LEU A 512 -18.00 -2.92 8.03
CA LEU A 512 -17.57 -2.89 6.63
C LEU A 512 -17.36 -4.35 6.20
N ALA A 513 -18.42 -4.93 5.63
CA ALA A 513 -18.49 -6.36 5.38
C ALA A 513 -17.47 -6.86 4.34
N ASP A 514 -17.19 -6.05 3.31
CA ASP A 514 -16.23 -6.42 2.28
C ASP A 514 -14.80 -6.37 2.84
N SER A 515 -14.49 -5.33 3.59
CA SER A 515 -13.18 -5.14 4.23
C SER A 515 -12.99 -5.96 5.51
N ALA A 516 -14.02 -6.73 5.90
CA ALA A 516 -14.08 -7.51 7.13
C ALA A 516 -13.62 -6.71 8.36
N LEU A 517 -14.04 -5.45 8.45
CA LEU A 517 -13.65 -4.48 9.49
C LEU A 517 -14.86 -4.06 10.31
N VAL A 518 -14.71 -4.07 11.63
CA VAL A 518 -15.68 -3.46 12.55
C VAL A 518 -15.01 -2.33 13.31
N HIS A 519 -15.73 -1.21 13.41
CA HIS A 519 -15.34 -0.03 14.17
C HIS A 519 -16.50 0.38 15.08
N PHE A 520 -16.26 0.38 16.38
CA PHE A 520 -17.16 0.88 17.40
C PHE A 520 -16.61 2.18 17.99
N ARG A 521 -17.48 3.17 18.17
CA ARG A 521 -17.14 4.47 18.72
C ARG A 521 -18.24 4.98 19.65
N ASP A 522 -17.87 5.23 20.90
CA ASP A 522 -18.71 5.92 21.88
C ASP A 522 -18.13 7.30 22.20
N ASP A 523 -18.78 8.32 21.68
CA ASP A 523 -18.35 9.71 21.81
C ASP A 523 -18.53 10.30 23.21
N ASN A 524 -19.40 9.72 24.04
CA ASN A 524 -19.66 10.15 25.41
C ASN A 524 -18.62 9.59 26.38
N LEU A 525 -18.16 8.37 26.10
CA LEU A 525 -17.13 7.69 26.89
C LEU A 525 -15.72 7.87 26.33
N ASP A 526 -15.60 8.46 25.13
CA ASP A 526 -14.37 8.57 24.35
C ASP A 526 -13.69 7.20 24.19
N THR A 527 -14.51 6.21 23.81
CA THR A 527 -14.12 4.82 23.61
C THR A 527 -14.12 4.49 22.13
N THR A 528 -13.07 3.84 21.66
CA THR A 528 -12.99 3.31 20.30
C THR A 528 -12.50 1.87 20.34
N LEU A 529 -13.24 0.98 19.70
CA LEU A 529 -12.85 -0.41 19.46
C LEU A 529 -12.77 -0.63 17.95
N SER A 530 -11.69 -1.23 17.47
CA SER A 530 -11.57 -1.65 16.08
C SER A 530 -11.10 -3.10 16.04
N LEU A 531 -11.58 -3.86 15.06
CA LEU A 531 -11.13 -5.22 14.77
C LEU A 531 -11.30 -5.55 13.30
N SER A 532 -10.47 -6.45 12.79
CA SER A 532 -10.60 -7.02 11.44
C SER A 532 -10.45 -8.54 11.48
N CYS A 533 -11.30 -9.26 10.76
CA CYS A 533 -11.22 -10.72 10.67
C CYS A 533 -11.72 -11.19 9.30
N GLY A 534 -10.77 -11.37 8.37
CA GLY A 534 -11.01 -11.74 6.97
C GLY A 534 -9.78 -11.42 6.12
N PRO A 535 -9.90 -11.47 4.77
CA PRO A 535 -8.81 -11.13 3.87
C PRO A 535 -8.30 -9.71 4.13
N TRP A 536 -6.98 -9.54 4.15
CA TRP A 536 -6.34 -8.28 4.54
C TRP A 536 -6.70 -7.10 3.64
N CYS A 537 -6.88 -7.34 2.34
CA CYS A 537 -7.31 -6.34 1.36
C CYS A 537 -8.83 -6.22 1.21
N GLY A 538 -9.61 -7.06 1.90
CA GLY A 538 -11.06 -7.23 1.72
C GLY A 538 -11.43 -8.36 0.75
N TYR A 539 -12.64 -8.90 0.86
CA TYR A 539 -13.11 -10.05 0.09
C TYR A 539 -13.13 -9.77 -1.42
N HIS A 540 -13.63 -8.61 -1.82
CA HIS A 540 -13.69 -8.21 -3.22
C HIS A 540 -12.29 -8.07 -3.81
N ALA A 541 -11.40 -7.36 -3.12
CA ALA A 541 -10.02 -7.21 -3.54
C ALA A 541 -9.27 -8.56 -3.63
N GLU A 542 -9.46 -9.46 -2.66
CA GLU A 542 -8.83 -10.79 -2.65
C GLU A 542 -9.14 -11.60 -3.93
N HIS A 543 -10.36 -11.45 -4.46
CA HIS A 543 -10.79 -12.11 -5.70
C HIS A 543 -10.33 -11.40 -6.98
N HIS A 544 -10.15 -10.07 -6.95
CA HIS A 544 -9.92 -9.26 -8.13
C HIS A 544 -8.47 -8.75 -8.29
N ALA A 545 -7.65 -8.85 -7.25
CA ALA A 545 -6.24 -8.52 -7.23
C ALA A 545 -5.41 -9.80 -6.98
N PRO A 546 -5.10 -10.57 -8.05
CA PRO A 546 -4.49 -11.90 -7.90
C PRO A 546 -2.99 -11.86 -7.68
N ASP A 547 -2.36 -10.69 -7.72
CA ASP A 547 -0.91 -10.56 -7.63
C ASP A 547 -0.45 -10.80 -6.18
N PRO A 548 0.60 -11.60 -5.93
CA PRO A 548 1.11 -11.84 -4.59
C PRO A 548 1.35 -10.56 -3.76
N CYS A 549 1.86 -9.51 -4.41
CA CYS A 549 2.11 -8.23 -3.73
C CYS A 549 0.83 -7.51 -3.29
N ASP A 550 -0.33 -7.79 -3.89
CA ASP A 550 -1.61 -7.22 -3.44
C ASP A 550 -2.14 -7.88 -2.16
N ARG A 551 -1.67 -9.11 -1.87
CA ARG A 551 -2.06 -9.92 -0.70
C ARG A 551 -1.02 -9.85 0.42
N MET A 552 -0.25 -8.78 0.43
CA MET A 552 0.84 -8.55 1.35
C MET A 552 0.31 -8.44 2.79
N MET A 553 0.51 -9.49 3.58
CA MET A 553 0.04 -9.54 4.97
C MET A 553 1.09 -8.96 5.92
N MET A 554 0.72 -7.91 6.67
CA MET A 554 1.62 -7.27 7.65
C MET A 554 1.57 -7.91 9.04
N LYS A 555 0.58 -8.76 9.32
CA LYS A 555 0.42 -9.44 10.61
C LYS A 555 -0.34 -10.75 10.50
N VAL A 556 0.03 -11.74 11.31
CA VAL A 556 -0.63 -13.05 11.42
C VAL A 556 -1.40 -13.09 12.74
N ALA A 557 -2.48 -12.29 12.82
CA ALA A 557 -3.20 -12.06 14.07
C ALA A 557 -4.71 -11.87 13.81
N ALA A 558 -5.35 -12.82 13.13
CA ALA A 558 -6.80 -12.79 12.95
C ALA A 558 -7.50 -12.82 14.33
N GLY A 559 -8.53 -11.99 14.49
CA GLY A 559 -9.24 -11.85 15.77
C GLY A 559 -8.57 -10.94 16.80
N ASP A 560 -7.43 -10.34 16.47
CA ASP A 560 -6.85 -9.21 17.18
C ASP A 560 -7.78 -7.98 17.11
N PHE A 561 -7.66 -7.11 18.12
CA PHE A 561 -8.46 -5.89 18.22
C PHE A 561 -7.67 -4.78 18.91
N ARG A 562 -8.10 -3.54 18.67
CA ARG A 562 -7.57 -2.33 19.30
C ARG A 562 -8.63 -1.68 20.18
N LEU A 563 -8.24 -1.26 21.38
CA LEU A 563 -9.09 -0.50 22.30
C LEU A 563 -8.40 0.82 22.67
N ALA A 564 -9.06 1.94 22.40
CA ALA A 564 -8.65 3.25 22.87
C ALA A 564 -9.72 3.83 23.81
N LEU A 565 -9.27 4.46 24.90
CA LEU A 565 -10.11 5.04 25.96
C LEU A 565 -9.59 6.43 26.31
N ALA A 566 -10.50 7.42 26.44
CA ALA A 566 -10.12 8.83 26.51
C ALA A 566 -9.06 9.17 25.45
N GLY A 567 -9.27 8.62 24.24
CA GLY A 567 -8.40 8.56 23.07
C GLY A 567 -6.92 8.26 23.32
N GLN A 568 -6.61 7.62 24.42
CA GLN A 568 -5.36 6.91 24.64
C GLN A 568 -5.52 5.47 24.16
N THR A 569 -4.64 4.99 23.29
CA THR A 569 -4.65 3.56 22.93
C THR A 569 -4.20 2.74 24.14
N MET A 570 -5.08 1.87 24.63
CA MET A 570 -4.85 1.02 25.80
C MET A 570 -4.41 -0.39 25.39
N LEU A 571 -5.16 -1.00 24.47
CA LEU A 571 -4.80 -2.26 23.83
C LEU A 571 -4.52 -2.02 22.35
N ASN A 572 -3.36 -2.48 21.89
CA ASN A 572 -2.93 -2.32 20.51
C ASN A 572 -2.01 -3.47 20.12
N PRO A 573 -2.11 -4.04 18.91
CA PRO A 573 -1.09 -4.94 18.43
C PRO A 573 0.28 -4.29 18.49
N ALA A 574 1.27 -5.08 18.90
CA ALA A 574 2.66 -4.69 18.78
C ALA A 574 3.01 -4.54 17.30
N ASP A 575 3.89 -3.59 17.00
CA ASP A 575 4.45 -3.50 15.67
C ASP A 575 5.28 -4.75 15.39
N SER A 576 4.78 -5.54 14.44
CA SER A 576 5.41 -6.77 13.97
C SER A 576 6.67 -6.45 13.16
N GLY A 577 6.76 -5.28 12.53
CA GLY A 577 7.90 -4.82 11.74
C GLY A 577 8.39 -5.87 10.76
N TYR A 578 9.60 -6.40 11.00
CA TYR A 578 10.13 -7.57 10.30
C TYR A 578 10.00 -8.87 11.11
N ALA A 579 8.85 -9.13 11.73
CA ALA A 579 8.40 -10.41 12.31
C ALA A 579 6.99 -10.74 11.80
N LEU A 580 6.64 -12.03 11.62
CA LEU A 580 5.25 -12.47 11.49
C LEU A 580 4.95 -13.44 12.62
N HIS A 581 4.43 -12.88 13.71
CA HIS A 581 4.11 -13.62 14.91
C HIS A 581 2.68 -13.33 15.37
N SER A 582 1.91 -14.37 15.64
CA SER A 582 0.61 -14.23 16.30
C SER A 582 0.74 -13.61 17.68
N SER A 583 1.87 -13.87 18.35
CA SER A 583 2.19 -13.26 19.65
C SER A 583 2.36 -11.73 19.64
N THR A 584 2.35 -11.08 18.46
CA THR A 584 2.29 -9.60 18.35
C THR A 584 0.88 -9.03 18.48
N GLY A 585 -0.15 -9.86 18.35
CA GLY A 585 -1.56 -9.47 18.49
C GLY A 585 -2.19 -9.93 19.81
N SER A 586 -3.40 -9.43 20.08
CA SER A 586 -4.25 -9.87 21.19
C SER A 586 -5.07 -11.09 20.80
N VAL A 587 -4.39 -12.24 20.70
CA VAL A 587 -4.93 -13.51 20.17
C VAL A 587 -4.74 -14.67 21.14
N MET A 588 -5.24 -15.85 20.78
CA MET A 588 -5.00 -17.10 21.50
C MET A 588 -3.82 -17.86 20.87
N LEU A 589 -3.02 -18.55 21.69
CA LEU A 589 -2.04 -19.55 21.28
C LEU A 589 -2.44 -20.94 21.80
N ILE A 590 -2.07 -21.99 21.07
CA ILE A 590 -2.30 -23.40 21.43
C ILE A 590 -0.94 -24.06 21.57
N ASP A 591 -0.61 -24.57 22.77
CA ASP A 591 0.71 -25.10 23.11
C ASP A 591 1.86 -24.15 22.73
N ASP A 592 1.70 -22.85 23.01
CA ASP A 592 2.62 -21.78 22.62
C ASP A 592 2.79 -21.55 21.11
N ALA A 593 2.04 -22.27 20.26
CA ALA A 593 1.99 -22.06 18.82
C ALA A 593 0.88 -21.07 18.42
N GLY A 594 1.19 -20.23 17.45
CA GLY A 594 0.26 -19.25 16.88
C GLY A 594 -0.64 -19.80 15.78
N GLN A 595 -1.18 -18.88 15.00
CA GLN A 595 -1.96 -19.17 13.81
C GLN A 595 -1.05 -19.74 12.70
N ARG A 596 -1.65 -20.28 11.64
CA ARG A 596 -0.94 -20.65 10.41
C ARG A 596 -0.09 -19.48 9.98
N CYS A 597 1.10 -19.78 9.48
CA CYS A 597 2.06 -18.76 9.02
C CYS A 597 2.73 -17.95 10.13
N ASP A 598 2.59 -18.32 11.41
CA ASP A 598 3.45 -17.84 12.51
C ASP A 598 4.86 -18.46 12.39
N VAL A 599 5.61 -18.01 11.37
CA VAL A 599 6.97 -18.47 11.07
C VAL A 599 8.05 -17.60 11.71
N GLY A 600 7.62 -16.60 12.48
CA GLY A 600 8.44 -15.70 13.28
C GLY A 600 9.22 -14.63 12.56
N TYR A 601 9.42 -14.80 11.27
CA TYR A 601 10.08 -13.80 10.45
C TYR A 601 9.27 -13.56 9.16
N PRO A 602 9.04 -12.32 8.73
CA PRO A 602 8.45 -12.00 7.47
C PRO A 602 9.53 -12.29 6.47
N MET A 603 9.20 -13.25 5.62
CA MET A 603 9.59 -13.10 4.23
C MET A 603 9.19 -11.69 3.79
N SER A 604 9.94 -11.03 2.92
CA SER A 604 9.47 -9.80 2.25
C SER A 604 7.96 -9.94 1.93
N LEU A 605 7.15 -9.34 2.80
CA LEU A 605 5.81 -9.75 3.27
C LEU A 605 5.05 -10.79 2.39
N PRO A 606 4.91 -12.07 2.80
CA PRO A 606 4.30 -13.11 1.98
C PRO A 606 2.87 -12.78 1.57
N SER A 607 2.55 -13.09 0.33
CA SER A 607 1.17 -13.28 -0.07
C SER A 607 0.61 -14.48 0.70
N GLN A 608 -0.50 -14.30 1.41
CA GLN A 608 -1.19 -15.42 2.03
C GLN A 608 -2.60 -15.50 1.46
N PRO A 609 -3.06 -16.70 1.04
CA PRO A 609 -4.46 -16.86 0.68
C PRO A 609 -5.30 -16.75 1.95
N HIS A 610 -6.47 -16.14 1.82
CA HIS A 610 -7.51 -16.18 2.84
C HIS A 610 -7.83 -17.63 3.23
N ARG A 611 -7.91 -17.93 4.54
CA ARG A 611 -8.09 -19.31 5.04
C ARG A 611 -9.53 -19.60 5.45
N GLY A 612 -10.39 -18.59 5.49
CA GLY A 612 -11.82 -18.74 5.82
C GLY A 612 -12.23 -18.11 7.14
N GLU A 613 -11.31 -17.47 7.86
CA GLU A 613 -11.65 -16.62 9.00
C GLU A 613 -12.56 -15.46 8.57
N GLU A 614 -13.55 -15.13 9.41
CA GLU A 614 -14.56 -14.14 9.05
C GLU A 614 -15.28 -13.55 10.25
N ILE A 615 -15.86 -12.36 10.05
CA ILE A 615 -16.84 -11.77 10.97
C ILE A 615 -18.22 -12.36 10.64
N ARG A 616 -18.67 -13.31 11.47
CA ARG A 616 -19.94 -14.03 11.27
C ARG A 616 -21.16 -13.19 11.58
N ARG A 617 -21.06 -12.30 12.57
CA ARG A 617 -22.21 -11.50 13.04
C ARG A 617 -21.74 -10.18 13.62
N VAL A 618 -22.44 -9.11 13.27
CA VAL A 618 -22.34 -7.81 13.93
C VAL A 618 -23.73 -7.32 14.24
N GLN A 619 -23.98 -6.92 15.48
CA GLN A 619 -25.28 -6.44 15.92
C GLN A 619 -25.11 -5.30 16.92
N TRP A 620 -25.94 -4.28 16.76
CA TRP A 620 -26.07 -3.16 17.71
C TRP A 620 -27.52 -3.04 18.14
N HIS A 621 -27.74 -2.80 19.43
CA HIS A 621 -29.04 -2.61 20.04
C HIS A 621 -29.09 -1.20 20.67
N GLU A 622 -29.71 -0.25 19.98
CA GLU A 622 -29.76 1.15 20.43
C GLU A 622 -30.45 1.30 21.80
N ASP A 623 -31.55 0.60 22.03
CA ASP A 623 -32.35 0.72 23.26
C ASP A 623 -31.59 0.33 24.53
N SER A 624 -30.73 -0.67 24.44
CA SER A 624 -29.89 -1.15 25.56
C SER A 624 -28.48 -0.58 25.52
N GLY A 625 -28.06 0.07 24.43
CA GLY A 625 -26.69 0.48 24.21
C GLY A 625 -25.70 -0.69 24.20
N THR A 626 -26.15 -1.87 23.75
CA THR A 626 -25.33 -3.10 23.70
C THR A 626 -24.98 -3.49 22.27
N GLY A 627 -23.86 -4.19 22.10
CA GLY A 627 -23.42 -4.72 20.82
C GLY A 627 -22.84 -6.14 20.91
N LEU A 628 -22.85 -6.85 19.78
CA LEU A 628 -22.22 -8.16 19.62
C LEU A 628 -21.43 -8.17 18.31
N ILE A 629 -20.18 -8.62 18.39
CA ILE A 629 -19.36 -8.96 17.24
C ILE A 629 -18.89 -10.40 17.41
N ARG A 630 -19.24 -11.30 16.48
CA ARG A 630 -18.81 -12.72 16.51
C ARG A 630 -17.83 -13.01 15.39
N LEU A 631 -16.70 -13.59 15.74
CA LEU A 631 -15.63 -14.00 14.84
C LEU A 631 -15.59 -15.53 14.73
N GLU A 632 -15.33 -16.04 13.53
CA GLU A 632 -14.95 -17.44 13.28
C GLU A 632 -13.45 -17.50 13.04
N LEU A 633 -12.73 -18.16 13.96
CA LEU A 633 -11.26 -18.17 13.98
C LEU A 633 -10.69 -19.58 13.84
N THR A 634 -11.52 -20.62 13.70
CA THR A 634 -11.02 -21.99 13.48
C THR A 634 -10.05 -22.08 12.28
N PRO A 635 -10.36 -21.50 11.11
CA PRO A 635 -9.56 -21.75 9.90
C PRO A 635 -8.14 -21.15 9.94
N VAL A 636 -7.87 -20.19 10.82
CA VAL A 636 -6.54 -19.58 10.95
C VAL A 636 -5.57 -20.44 11.74
N TYR A 637 -6.00 -21.47 12.46
CA TYR A 637 -5.09 -22.37 13.18
C TYR A 637 -4.69 -23.58 12.33
N PRO A 638 -3.45 -24.07 12.48
CA PRO A 638 -2.97 -25.26 11.78
C PRO A 638 -3.73 -26.52 12.23
N ASP A 639 -3.82 -27.52 11.36
CA ASP A 639 -4.58 -28.75 11.67
C ASP A 639 -3.97 -29.50 12.86
N GLU A 640 -2.65 -29.40 13.04
CA GLU A 640 -1.89 -29.98 14.15
C GLU A 640 -2.23 -29.36 15.52
N ALA A 641 -2.93 -28.22 15.54
CA ALA A 641 -3.46 -27.61 16.75
C ALA A 641 -4.70 -28.33 17.31
N ASP A 642 -5.24 -29.33 16.58
CA ASP A 642 -6.42 -30.12 16.94
C ASP A 642 -7.68 -29.28 17.18
N LEU A 643 -7.76 -28.09 16.57
CA LEU A 643 -8.85 -27.15 16.80
C LEU A 643 -10.09 -27.57 16.01
N ILE A 644 -11.15 -27.97 16.71
CA ILE A 644 -12.45 -28.29 16.12
C ILE A 644 -13.25 -27.02 15.90
N ARG A 645 -13.22 -26.10 16.87
CA ARG A 645 -13.95 -24.83 16.81
C ARG A 645 -13.27 -23.76 17.65
N TYR A 646 -13.21 -22.55 17.11
CA TYR A 646 -12.89 -21.36 17.87
C TYR A 646 -13.73 -20.17 17.43
N TRP A 647 -14.56 -19.69 18.35
CA TRP A 647 -15.30 -18.44 18.21
C TRP A 647 -14.83 -17.42 19.24
N ARG A 648 -14.78 -16.16 18.81
CA ARG A 648 -14.61 -15.01 19.68
C ARG A 648 -15.80 -14.09 19.55
N ASP A 649 -16.48 -13.87 20.66
CA ASP A 649 -17.53 -12.87 20.79
C ASP A 649 -16.98 -11.64 21.51
N ILE A 650 -17.18 -10.46 20.94
CA ILE A 650 -16.96 -9.18 21.63
C ILE A 650 -18.32 -8.59 21.94
N LEU A 651 -18.65 -8.57 23.23
CA LEU A 651 -19.89 -8.03 23.76
C LEU A 651 -19.62 -6.62 24.25
N ILE A 652 -20.27 -5.65 23.63
CA ILE A 652 -20.22 -4.25 24.04
C ILE A 652 -21.36 -4.03 25.03
N GLN A 653 -21.05 -3.63 26.26
CA GLN A 653 -22.02 -3.37 27.32
C GLN A 653 -22.26 -1.86 27.49
N PRO A 654 -23.42 -1.45 28.03
CA PRO A 654 -23.63 -0.05 28.39
C PRO A 654 -22.64 0.37 29.48
N GLY A 655 -22.12 1.59 29.36
CA GLY A 655 -21.14 2.11 30.30
C GLY A 655 -19.73 1.67 29.93
N ARG A 656 -18.90 1.39 30.94
CA ARG A 656 -17.45 1.26 30.80
C ARG A 656 -16.98 -0.19 30.88
N GLU A 657 -17.61 -1.04 30.08
CA GLU A 657 -17.37 -2.47 30.07
C GLU A 657 -17.42 -3.07 28.65
N LEU A 658 -16.46 -3.94 28.36
CA LEU A 658 -16.46 -4.84 27.20
C LEU A 658 -16.21 -6.27 27.69
N VAL A 659 -16.84 -7.27 27.07
CA VAL A 659 -16.56 -8.68 27.37
C VAL A 659 -16.04 -9.37 26.11
N ILE A 660 -14.85 -9.96 26.21
CA ILE A 660 -14.29 -10.83 25.17
C ILE A 660 -14.55 -12.28 25.57
N ARG A 661 -15.45 -12.95 24.90
CA ARG A 661 -15.82 -14.34 25.16
C ARG A 661 -15.23 -15.25 24.11
N ASP A 662 -14.35 -16.15 24.52
CA ASP A 662 -13.76 -17.16 23.64
C ASP A 662 -14.39 -18.52 23.93
N HIS A 663 -14.90 -19.17 22.87
CA HIS A 663 -15.39 -20.55 22.89
C HIS A 663 -14.43 -21.42 22.07
N VAL A 664 -13.73 -22.34 22.74
CA VAL A 664 -12.68 -23.16 22.13
C VAL A 664 -13.01 -24.63 22.35
N LEU A 665 -13.04 -25.39 21.27
CA LEU A 665 -13.24 -26.85 21.27
C LEU A 665 -12.10 -27.51 20.49
N LEU A 666 -11.47 -28.51 21.11
CA LEU A 666 -10.30 -29.22 20.62
C LEU A 666 -10.55 -30.73 20.62
N GLU A 667 -9.90 -31.45 19.71
CA GLU A 667 -9.98 -32.92 19.66
C GLU A 667 -9.26 -33.58 20.83
N ARG A 668 -8.14 -32.98 21.27
CA ARG A 668 -7.32 -33.47 22.39
C ARG A 668 -7.08 -32.36 23.41
N PRO A 669 -6.79 -32.69 24.68
CA PRO A 669 -6.43 -31.68 25.66
C PRO A 669 -5.18 -30.92 25.22
N ARG A 670 -5.27 -29.58 25.11
CA ARG A 670 -4.15 -28.69 24.76
C ARG A 670 -4.04 -27.55 25.75
N LYS A 671 -2.83 -27.01 25.92
CA LYS A 671 -2.62 -25.81 26.73
C LYS A 671 -3.01 -24.59 25.92
N LEU A 672 -3.81 -23.70 26.51
CA LEU A 672 -4.25 -22.47 25.84
C LEU A 672 -3.63 -21.25 26.51
N SER A 673 -3.24 -20.26 25.70
CA SER A 673 -2.70 -18.98 26.16
C SER A 673 -3.43 -17.81 25.50
N TRP A 674 -4.03 -16.90 26.26
CA TRP A 674 -4.63 -15.66 25.74
C TRP A 674 -3.71 -14.47 25.98
N LEU A 675 -3.54 -13.64 24.95
CA LEU A 675 -2.66 -12.48 24.97
C LEU A 675 -3.46 -11.19 24.86
N PHE A 676 -3.08 -10.16 25.64
CA PHE A 676 -3.60 -8.80 25.52
C PHE A 676 -2.43 -7.81 25.45
N GLN A 677 -2.24 -7.19 24.29
CA GLN A 677 -1.05 -6.42 23.95
C GLN A 677 -1.19 -4.95 24.35
N ALA A 678 -0.14 -4.39 24.94
CA ALA A 678 -0.07 -2.98 25.30
C ALA A 678 1.36 -2.43 25.23
N ASP A 679 1.46 -1.13 25.00
CA ASP A 679 2.72 -0.40 25.14
C ASP A 679 3.19 -0.46 26.60
N GLU A 680 4.47 -0.77 26.83
CA GLU A 680 5.07 -0.83 28.18
C GLU A 680 4.88 0.47 28.96
N GLN A 681 4.79 1.62 28.27
CA GLN A 681 4.53 2.93 28.88
C GLN A 681 3.16 3.02 29.57
N ARG A 682 2.24 2.08 29.31
CA ARG A 682 0.95 1.97 30.00
C ARG A 682 1.05 1.34 31.39
N GLY A 683 2.23 0.99 31.87
CA GLY A 683 2.40 0.53 33.25
C GLY A 683 1.62 -0.74 33.57
N LEU A 684 1.83 -1.80 32.78
CA LEU A 684 1.17 -3.09 32.99
C LEU A 684 1.48 -3.64 34.39
N SER A 685 0.44 -4.07 35.13
CA SER A 685 0.56 -4.72 36.43
C SER A 685 -0.47 -5.85 36.60
N LEU A 686 -0.20 -6.78 37.53
CA LEU A 686 -1.08 -7.90 37.85
C LEU A 686 -1.46 -7.85 39.33
N ASP A 687 -2.75 -8.03 39.61
CA ASP A 687 -3.30 -8.29 40.94
C ASP A 687 -4.04 -9.64 40.90
N GLY A 688 -3.32 -10.71 41.26
CA GLY A 688 -3.77 -12.08 41.00
C GLY A 688 -3.96 -12.33 39.50
N LEU A 689 -5.20 -12.56 39.08
CA LEU A 689 -5.58 -12.73 37.66
C LEU A 689 -6.02 -11.42 36.99
N ILE A 690 -6.10 -10.31 37.72
CA ILE A 690 -6.55 -9.04 37.14
C ILE A 690 -5.34 -8.31 36.53
N GLY A 691 -5.33 -8.16 35.21
CA GLY A 691 -4.36 -7.32 34.50
C GLY A 691 -4.80 -5.87 34.54
N ARG A 692 -3.89 -4.94 34.85
CA ARG A 692 -4.19 -3.49 34.90
C ARG A 692 -3.23 -2.69 34.04
N LEU A 693 -3.78 -1.78 33.25
CA LEU A 693 -3.07 -0.76 32.48
C LEU A 693 -3.32 0.60 33.12
N ALA A 694 -2.25 1.21 33.60
CA ALA A 694 -2.28 2.52 34.22
C ALA A 694 -2.57 3.63 33.20
N GLY A 695 -3.17 4.71 33.71
CA GLY A 695 -3.52 5.91 32.95
C GLY A 695 -4.90 6.42 33.37
N PRO A 696 -5.29 7.64 32.97
CA PRO A 696 -6.67 8.08 33.00
C PRO A 696 -7.32 7.86 31.61
N PRO A 697 -8.21 6.87 31.43
CA PRO A 697 -8.73 5.94 32.45
C PRO A 697 -7.83 4.71 32.67
N GLU A 698 -7.95 4.09 33.85
CA GLU A 698 -7.27 2.82 34.14
C GLU A 698 -8.11 1.69 33.50
N LEU A 699 -7.47 0.77 32.79
CA LEU A 699 -8.14 -0.39 32.19
C LEU A 699 -7.78 -1.66 32.99
N ALA A 700 -8.79 -2.37 33.47
CA ALA A 700 -8.66 -3.67 34.10
C ALA A 700 -9.16 -4.80 33.17
N ILE A 701 -8.47 -5.93 33.15
CA ILE A 701 -8.79 -7.13 32.38
C ILE A 701 -8.91 -8.30 33.36
N GLN A 702 -10.12 -8.81 33.52
CA GLN A 702 -10.42 -9.90 34.45
C GLN A 702 -10.93 -11.14 33.69
N PRO A 703 -10.21 -12.28 33.75
CA PRO A 703 -10.74 -13.53 33.25
C PRO A 703 -11.81 -14.09 34.21
N ILE A 704 -12.89 -14.64 33.65
CA ILE A 704 -13.98 -15.31 34.36
C ILE A 704 -14.18 -16.68 33.69
N VAL A 705 -13.96 -17.74 34.46
CA VAL A 705 -14.13 -19.13 34.03
C VAL A 705 -14.45 -20.01 35.24
N ASP A 706 -15.44 -20.90 35.11
CA ASP A 706 -15.97 -21.66 36.26
C ASP A 706 -15.20 -22.96 36.56
N ASN A 707 -14.51 -23.54 35.56
CA ASN A 707 -14.01 -24.93 35.64
C ASN A 707 -12.56 -25.13 35.22
N VAL A 708 -11.80 -24.05 35.04
CA VAL A 708 -10.39 -24.12 34.59
C VAL A 708 -9.56 -23.19 35.46
N GLU A 709 -8.51 -23.72 36.07
CA GLU A 709 -7.54 -22.89 36.76
C GLU A 709 -6.66 -22.16 35.73
N LEU A 710 -6.50 -20.85 35.93
CA LEU A 710 -5.66 -20.00 35.09
C LEU A 710 -4.46 -19.50 35.87
N THR A 711 -3.39 -19.23 35.14
CA THR A 711 -2.25 -18.44 35.63
C THR A 711 -2.14 -17.17 34.78
N ALA A 712 -1.70 -16.08 35.39
CA ALA A 712 -1.47 -14.81 34.70
C ALA A 712 -0.01 -14.40 34.81
N SER A 713 0.55 -13.86 33.72
CA SER A 713 1.89 -13.30 33.69
C SER A 713 1.96 -12.08 32.77
N ILE A 714 2.93 -11.21 32.99
CA ILE A 714 3.27 -10.15 32.04
C ILE A 714 4.54 -10.59 31.32
N LYS A 715 4.48 -10.67 29.99
CA LYS A 715 5.63 -11.01 29.16
C LYS A 715 5.95 -9.88 28.20
N ARG A 716 7.22 -9.78 27.82
CA ARG A 716 7.65 -8.91 26.74
C ARG A 716 7.20 -9.52 25.42
N THR A 717 6.66 -8.70 24.53
CA THR A 717 6.30 -9.13 23.18
C THR A 717 7.55 -9.19 22.32
N HIS A 718 7.73 -10.30 21.59
CA HIS A 718 8.84 -10.42 20.65
C HIS A 718 8.54 -9.56 19.42
N GLN A 719 9.38 -8.56 19.17
CA GLN A 719 9.26 -7.63 18.05
C GLN A 719 10.57 -7.60 17.28
N VAL A 720 10.47 -7.45 15.97
CA VAL A 720 11.61 -7.14 15.10
C VAL A 720 11.26 -5.84 14.39
N TYR A 721 11.95 -4.75 14.70
CA TYR A 721 11.57 -3.43 14.20
C TYR A 721 11.96 -3.27 12.72
N SER A 722 11.08 -2.65 11.95
CA SER A 722 11.36 -2.21 10.59
C SER A 722 11.86 -0.75 10.56
N TYR A 723 12.23 -0.27 9.37
CA TYR A 723 12.59 1.14 9.19
C TYR A 723 11.42 2.10 9.44
N SER A 724 10.17 1.62 9.37
CA SER A 724 8.96 2.41 9.61
C SER A 724 8.42 2.29 11.04
N SER A 725 9.03 1.44 11.88
CA SER A 725 8.53 1.15 13.22
C SER A 725 8.59 2.33 14.19
N ALA A 726 7.57 2.44 15.05
CA ALA A 726 7.48 3.45 16.12
C ALA A 726 8.53 3.28 17.24
N ARG A 727 9.21 2.12 17.29
CA ARG A 727 10.20 1.72 18.32
C ARG A 727 9.65 1.70 19.76
N ALA A 728 8.34 1.59 19.93
CA ALA A 728 7.72 1.37 21.23
C ALA A 728 7.95 -0.08 21.69
N ILE A 729 8.22 -0.27 22.98
CA ILE A 729 8.39 -1.59 23.59
C ILE A 729 7.00 -2.09 23.99
N PHE A 730 6.63 -3.28 23.51
CA PHE A 730 5.36 -3.90 23.87
C PHE A 730 5.53 -5.00 24.91
N ARG A 731 4.52 -5.09 25.77
CA ARG A 731 4.29 -6.19 26.68
C ARG A 731 2.86 -6.70 26.50
N HIS A 732 2.59 -7.88 27.02
CA HIS A 732 1.24 -8.41 27.06
C HIS A 732 0.93 -9.07 28.39
N PHE A 733 -0.34 -8.96 28.80
CA PHE A 733 -0.90 -9.92 29.74
C PHE A 733 -1.04 -11.25 29.03
N ARG A 734 -0.59 -12.31 29.69
CA ARG A 734 -0.73 -13.68 29.23
C ARG A 734 -1.48 -14.48 30.28
N TYR A 735 -2.61 -15.04 29.86
CA TYR A 735 -3.41 -15.94 30.66
C TYR A 735 -3.23 -17.36 30.13
N ASP A 736 -2.74 -18.27 30.95
CA ASP A 736 -2.48 -19.66 30.58
C ASP A 736 -3.41 -20.60 31.34
N THR A 737 -3.95 -21.62 30.67
CA THR A 737 -4.56 -22.74 31.40
C THR A 737 -3.50 -23.47 32.23
N ALA A 738 -3.81 -23.76 33.50
CA ALA A 738 -2.89 -24.48 34.38
C ALA A 738 -2.71 -25.94 33.93
N GLN A 739 -3.73 -26.51 33.31
CA GLN A 739 -3.74 -27.84 32.71
C GLN A 739 -4.25 -27.79 31.26
N PRO A 740 -3.89 -28.75 30.41
CA PRO A 740 -4.48 -28.90 29.08
C PRO A 740 -6.00 -29.12 29.16
N VAL A 741 -6.76 -28.53 28.23
CA VAL A 741 -8.23 -28.61 28.16
C VAL A 741 -8.70 -29.00 26.76
N THR A 742 -9.86 -29.64 26.64
CA THR A 742 -10.51 -29.95 25.35
C THR A 742 -11.63 -28.99 24.99
N ASP A 743 -12.24 -28.35 25.98
CA ASP A 743 -13.36 -27.43 25.83
C ASP A 743 -13.23 -26.34 26.88
N ILE A 744 -13.33 -25.09 26.46
CA ILE A 744 -13.39 -23.95 27.36
C ILE A 744 -14.27 -22.85 26.78
N CYS A 745 -15.10 -22.28 27.64
CA CYS A 745 -15.73 -20.98 27.45
C CYS A 745 -15.17 -20.05 28.52
N ILE A 746 -14.51 -18.97 28.10
CA ILE A 746 -13.87 -18.01 28.99
C ILE A 746 -14.29 -16.59 28.60
N ASP A 747 -14.62 -15.79 29.61
CA ASP A 747 -14.92 -14.37 29.45
C ASP A 747 -13.75 -13.55 29.98
N PHE A 748 -13.28 -12.59 29.21
CA PHE A 748 -12.39 -11.53 29.68
C PHE A 748 -13.19 -10.25 29.77
N THR A 749 -13.46 -9.80 30.99
CA THR A 749 -14.18 -8.55 31.25
C THR A 749 -13.18 -7.42 31.32
N LEU A 750 -13.32 -6.45 30.41
CA LEU A 750 -12.51 -5.25 30.30
C LEU A 750 -13.31 -4.07 30.87
N THR A 751 -12.89 -3.55 32.03
CA THR A 751 -13.56 -2.41 32.69
C THR A 751 -12.62 -1.22 32.83
N TRP A 752 -13.17 0.00 32.82
CA TRP A 752 -12.35 1.19 33.02
C TRP A 752 -13.02 2.27 33.87
N GLU A 753 -12.22 2.92 34.71
CA GLU A 753 -12.66 3.99 35.63
C GLU A 753 -12.04 5.34 35.25
N PRO A 754 -12.73 6.47 35.50
CA PRO A 754 -12.36 7.79 34.96
C PRO A 754 -11.02 8.33 35.41
#